data_AF-A0A1M5SQB2-F1
#
_entry.id   AF-A0A1M5SQB2-F1
#
_cell.length_a   1.000
_cell.length_b   1.000
_cell.length_c   1.000
_cell.angle_alpha   90.00
_cell.angle_beta   90.00
_cell.angle_gamma   90.00
#
_symmetry.space_group_name_H-M   'P 1'
#
loop_
_entity.id
_entity.type
_entity.pdbx_description
1 polymer ?
#
loop_
_entity_poly.entity_id
_entity_poly.type
_entity_poly.pdbx_seq_one_letter_code
_entity_poly.pdbx_strand_id
1 'polypeptide(L)'
;MKHSVLGYLPGLCALTAATAFFTACGDDDDFAPVSRNRGYDYAFTSTKEFAEYPCNDVREGREAIVGREKESYYCEFNSRDSVYIWVGDTDTLTAEGREFHRAESSSSSYRSSSSYSYEEVFNPDIDYGPMTDPRDGKTYRTVVVNGQLWMAENLNYSGNNVGKAPCYNNSDSLCAQFGRLYSRDAAMDDSRCEYLSSCDLGEGPIQGICPDGWHIPTVAEMEDLVNFVGDYAPRYKSMGSTWSYNDGTDTYGLSFLGAGNWDSDDGFEDIHRYEVTWAYAPDTYQHYLLVGGSGGIVEVISYKDSEYYSSVRCVKGKANPVSSSSSYSSSSSSYSSSSSYYTSVWSSENPSSSFSISSKEDLFNPSLTYGTMTDPRDGKTYKTIEFNGQTWMAENLNFSDSSIVPLLEGHNTCYHEKESECELMGRLYSRDAAMNSSSCAFGRSCSLGDGPIQGICPDGWHVLTYSEAKNLVNYVESDEDKIRSHYGWGASAVGTNDYGLSFVATGSWEAGNYDSRGGFSYTWTYYNGYSNQYYLLVKYNDVSISSYSSKEVYFPVRCIKDGPVSSSSVSSSSVSSSSVSSSSRAKQADAEPYLEAAGEQFNPDIEYGTMTDPRDDKTYKTVKVGSATWMAENLNYAGNEIGVSTCFNDDDRFCELYGHFYSRSAAMNSSSCAYKSSCDLGTGHIQGICPDGWHIPTNKEAQDLVNLASGHALPLMSAKGWKTGITPGTDTYGLSFVGSGCYCSDDGFHSLGEYGRLWVYYASSTQYYIVIRGSENEAEVWDYNDEECYNPVRCVKD
;
A
#
# COMPACT_ATOMS: atom_id res chain seq x y z
N MET A 1 3.13 -71.56 2.36
CA MET A 1 2.29 -72.20 1.31
C MET A 1 1.48 -71.10 0.67
N LYS A 2 1.64 -70.76 -0.61
CA LYS A 2 1.21 -71.45 -1.86
C LYS A 2 -0.32 -71.43 -2.09
N HIS A 3 -0.71 -70.74 -3.18
CA HIS A 3 -1.98 -70.78 -3.93
C HIS A 3 -3.25 -70.21 -3.22
N SER A 4 -4.06 -69.28 -3.76
CA SER A 4 -4.54 -68.94 -5.12
C SER A 4 -5.63 -69.87 -5.68
N VAL A 5 -6.80 -69.35 -6.11
CA VAL A 5 -7.55 -69.69 -7.36
C VAL A 5 -8.97 -69.06 -7.42
N LEU A 6 -9.39 -68.74 -8.66
CA LEU A 6 -10.67 -68.36 -9.31
C LEU A 6 -12.01 -68.71 -8.62
N GLY A 7 -13.20 -68.17 -9.01
CA GLY A 7 -13.60 -67.22 -10.06
C GLY A 7 -15.01 -67.51 -10.65
N TYR A 8 -15.46 -66.70 -11.63
CA TYR A 8 -16.60 -66.89 -12.58
C TYR A 8 -18.09 -66.58 -12.23
N LEU A 9 -18.64 -65.61 -12.99
CA LEU A 9 -20.03 -65.44 -13.50
C LEU A 9 -20.41 -66.58 -14.51
N PRO A 10 -21.64 -66.72 -15.11
CA PRO A 10 -22.73 -65.73 -15.34
C PRO A 10 -24.20 -66.30 -15.29
N GLY A 11 -25.21 -65.54 -15.79
CA GLY A 11 -26.43 -66.12 -16.40
C GLY A 11 -27.76 -65.37 -16.21
N LEU A 12 -28.42 -64.95 -17.31
CA LEU A 12 -29.72 -64.23 -17.34
C LEU A 12 -30.95 -65.13 -17.63
N CYS A 13 -32.14 -64.54 -17.37
CA CYS A 13 -33.50 -64.75 -17.98
C CYS A 13 -34.59 -65.39 -17.09
N ALA A 14 -35.89 -65.02 -17.17
CA ALA A 14 -36.58 -63.81 -17.67
C ALA A 14 -38.11 -63.88 -17.37
N LEU A 15 -38.78 -62.73 -17.20
CA LEU A 15 -40.25 -62.47 -17.40
C LEU A 15 -41.25 -63.20 -16.45
N THR A 16 -42.45 -62.70 -16.07
CA THR A 16 -43.36 -61.61 -16.55
C THR A 16 -44.13 -60.90 -15.41
N ALA A 17 -44.48 -59.61 -15.58
CA ALA A 17 -45.72 -58.86 -15.18
C ALA A 17 -46.43 -59.13 -13.82
N ALA A 18 -46.99 -58.18 -13.05
CA ALA A 18 -47.07 -56.70 -13.00
C ALA A 18 -47.74 -56.32 -11.62
N THR A 19 -48.11 -55.10 -11.20
CA THR A 19 -48.31 -53.78 -11.83
C THR A 19 -48.29 -52.65 -10.76
N ALA A 20 -47.99 -51.41 -11.16
CA ALA A 20 -48.42 -50.13 -10.55
C ALA A 20 -48.17 -49.83 -9.05
N PHE A 21 -47.10 -49.08 -8.76
CA PHE A 21 -47.21 -47.73 -8.17
C PHE A 21 -46.13 -46.84 -8.81
N PHE A 22 -46.40 -45.54 -8.97
CA PHE A 22 -45.45 -44.60 -9.59
C PHE A 22 -44.31 -44.27 -8.62
N THR A 23 -43.10 -44.78 -8.87
CA THR A 23 -41.86 -44.08 -8.50
C THR A 23 -41.51 -43.13 -9.64
N ALA A 24 -41.62 -41.82 -9.39
CA ALA A 24 -40.90 -40.85 -10.20
C ALA A 24 -39.41 -41.04 -9.93
N CYS A 25 -38.62 -41.23 -10.98
CA CYS A 25 -37.23 -40.77 -10.94
C CYS A 25 -37.31 -39.28 -11.28
N GLY A 26 -37.46 -38.45 -10.26
CA GLY A 26 -36.90 -37.11 -10.29
C GLY A 26 -35.43 -37.27 -9.89
N ASP A 27 -34.52 -36.81 -10.73
CA ASP A 27 -33.15 -36.57 -10.30
C ASP A 27 -33.20 -35.34 -9.39
N ASP A 28 -33.38 -35.56 -8.09
CA ASP A 28 -33.30 -34.52 -7.06
C ASP A 28 -31.80 -34.13 -6.87
N ASP A 29 -31.20 -33.58 -7.93
CA ASP A 29 -30.00 -32.75 -7.88
C ASP A 29 -30.39 -31.45 -7.15
N ASP A 30 -30.59 -31.53 -5.83
CA ASP A 30 -30.82 -30.40 -4.93
C ASP A 30 -29.50 -29.60 -4.75
N PHE A 31 -29.03 -29.05 -5.86
CA PHE A 31 -27.90 -28.12 -5.91
C PHE A 31 -28.39 -26.75 -5.42
N ALA A 32 -28.01 -26.42 -4.18
CA ALA A 32 -28.19 -25.08 -3.63
C ALA A 32 -27.57 -24.01 -4.56
N PRO A 33 -28.16 -22.81 -4.66
CA PRO A 33 -27.75 -21.80 -5.63
C PRO A 33 -26.30 -21.38 -5.43
N VAL A 34 -25.51 -21.48 -6.49
CA VAL A 34 -24.07 -21.20 -6.48
C VAL A 34 -23.81 -19.70 -6.21
N SER A 35 -22.79 -19.46 -5.39
CA SER A 35 -22.49 -18.20 -4.72
C SER A 35 -22.18 -17.00 -5.64
N ARG A 36 -22.49 -15.81 -5.11
CA ARG A 36 -22.14 -14.47 -5.65
C ARG A 36 -20.65 -14.09 -5.55
N ASN A 37 -19.75 -15.03 -5.26
CA ASN A 37 -18.35 -14.74 -4.89
C ASN A 37 -17.32 -15.12 -5.97
N ARG A 38 -17.57 -14.75 -7.24
CA ARG A 38 -16.57 -14.88 -8.33
C ARG A 38 -16.54 -13.70 -9.32
N GLY A 39 -17.11 -12.55 -8.99
CA GLY A 39 -17.11 -11.35 -9.86
C GLY A 39 -18.23 -11.29 -10.90
N TYR A 40 -18.93 -12.40 -11.14
CA TYR A 40 -20.10 -12.46 -12.03
C TYR A 40 -21.36 -11.95 -11.32
N ASP A 41 -22.13 -11.10 -12.01
CA ASP A 41 -23.34 -10.49 -11.45
C ASP A 41 -24.53 -11.46 -11.40
N TYR A 42 -24.56 -12.41 -12.33
CA TYR A 42 -25.61 -13.42 -12.46
C TYR A 42 -25.04 -14.82 -12.73
N ALA A 43 -25.70 -15.85 -12.21
CA ALA A 43 -25.34 -17.25 -12.43
C ALA A 43 -26.62 -18.09 -12.60
N PHE A 44 -26.69 -18.84 -13.70
CA PHE A 44 -27.88 -19.59 -14.12
C PHE A 44 -27.55 -21.07 -14.35
N THR A 45 -28.44 -21.95 -13.92
CA THR A 45 -28.23 -23.40 -14.01
C THR A 45 -28.46 -23.94 -15.42
N SER A 46 -29.19 -23.19 -16.27
CA SER A 46 -29.46 -23.57 -17.66
C SER A 46 -29.70 -22.36 -18.57
N THR A 47 -29.45 -22.54 -19.87
CA THR A 47 -29.74 -21.54 -20.93
C THR A 47 -31.22 -21.15 -21.01
N LYS A 48 -32.13 -22.02 -20.54
CA LYS A 48 -33.56 -21.74 -20.45
C LYS A 48 -33.90 -20.76 -19.32
N GLU A 49 -33.22 -20.86 -18.19
CA GLU A 49 -33.34 -19.93 -17.07
C GLU A 49 -32.72 -18.57 -17.42
N PHE A 50 -31.54 -18.59 -18.06
CA PHE A 50 -30.88 -17.39 -18.57
C PHE A 50 -31.72 -16.62 -19.61
N ALA A 51 -32.47 -17.32 -20.46
CA ALA A 51 -33.34 -16.70 -21.46
C ALA A 51 -34.48 -15.83 -20.87
N GLU A 52 -34.76 -15.93 -19.57
CA GLU A 52 -35.72 -15.04 -18.88
C GLU A 52 -35.07 -13.70 -18.43
N TYR A 53 -33.75 -13.56 -18.60
CA TYR A 53 -32.94 -12.40 -18.19
C TYR A 53 -32.27 -11.71 -19.40
N PRO A 54 -33.03 -11.00 -20.26
CA PRO A 54 -32.46 -10.31 -21.42
C PRO A 54 -31.48 -9.20 -21.02
N CYS A 55 -30.46 -9.01 -21.86
CA CYS A 55 -29.54 -7.88 -21.79
C CYS A 55 -30.30 -6.57 -22.09
N ASN A 56 -29.93 -5.47 -21.42
CA ASN A 56 -30.54 -4.15 -21.53
C ASN A 56 -29.60 -3.08 -20.94
N ASP A 57 -29.99 -1.81 -21.08
CA ASP A 57 -29.30 -0.61 -20.56
C ASP A 57 -28.92 -0.69 -19.07
N VAL A 58 -29.75 -1.30 -18.23
CA VAL A 58 -29.48 -1.46 -16.78
C VAL A 58 -28.46 -2.58 -16.49
N ARG A 59 -28.23 -3.45 -17.47
CA ARG A 59 -27.33 -4.61 -17.39
C ARG A 59 -26.11 -4.50 -18.29
N GLU A 60 -25.99 -3.46 -19.09
CA GLU A 60 -24.79 -3.19 -19.87
C GLU A 60 -23.57 -3.17 -18.95
N GLY A 61 -22.51 -3.85 -19.37
CA GLY A 61 -21.30 -4.00 -18.58
C GLY A 61 -21.32 -5.14 -17.55
N ARG A 62 -22.38 -5.95 -17.48
CA ARG A 62 -22.51 -7.06 -16.52
C ARG A 62 -22.24 -8.42 -17.16
N GLU A 63 -21.71 -9.33 -16.35
CA GLU A 63 -21.38 -10.69 -16.75
C GLU A 63 -22.32 -11.73 -16.10
N ALA A 64 -22.67 -12.77 -16.86
CA ALA A 64 -23.56 -13.85 -16.48
C ALA A 64 -22.98 -15.21 -16.88
N ILE A 65 -22.96 -16.17 -15.95
CA ILE A 65 -22.52 -17.55 -16.24
C ILE A 65 -23.70 -18.49 -16.39
N VAL A 66 -23.62 -19.42 -17.34
CA VAL A 66 -24.69 -20.35 -17.69
C VAL A 66 -24.18 -21.80 -17.74
N GLY A 67 -24.93 -22.69 -17.09
CA GLY A 67 -24.80 -24.14 -17.28
C GLY A 67 -23.60 -24.81 -16.58
N ARG A 68 -23.51 -26.14 -16.74
CA ARG A 68 -22.51 -26.98 -16.04
C ARG A 68 -21.08 -26.78 -16.54
N GLU A 69 -20.89 -26.32 -17.78
CA GLU A 69 -19.57 -26.02 -18.36
C GLU A 69 -19.08 -24.59 -18.03
N LYS A 70 -19.91 -23.79 -17.33
CA LYS A 70 -19.63 -22.40 -16.92
C LYS A 70 -19.32 -21.47 -18.10
N GLU A 71 -20.13 -21.56 -19.15
CA GLU A 71 -20.04 -20.65 -20.30
C GLU A 71 -20.39 -19.23 -19.81
N SER A 72 -19.49 -18.27 -20.04
CA SER A 72 -19.68 -16.87 -19.63
C SER A 72 -20.24 -16.04 -20.76
N TYR A 73 -21.12 -15.10 -20.41
CA TYR A 73 -21.80 -14.18 -21.31
C TYR A 73 -21.79 -12.77 -20.73
N TYR A 74 -21.37 -11.79 -21.52
CA TYR A 74 -21.33 -10.37 -21.13
C TYR A 74 -22.42 -9.57 -21.86
N CYS A 75 -23.01 -8.58 -21.19
CA CYS A 75 -24.09 -7.77 -21.74
C CYS A 75 -23.55 -6.45 -22.33
N GLU A 76 -23.74 -6.27 -23.64
CA GLU A 76 -23.19 -5.15 -24.43
C GLU A 76 -24.29 -4.48 -25.27
N PHE A 77 -24.22 -3.16 -25.48
CA PHE A 77 -25.01 -2.47 -26.50
C PHE A 77 -24.39 -2.61 -27.89
N ASN A 78 -24.99 -3.41 -28.76
CA ASN A 78 -24.60 -3.46 -30.16
C ASN A 78 -25.09 -2.19 -30.88
N SER A 79 -24.16 -1.27 -31.11
CA SER A 79 -24.40 0.03 -31.74
C SER A 79 -24.78 -0.05 -33.23
N ARG A 80 -24.43 -1.13 -33.94
CA ARG A 80 -24.81 -1.35 -35.35
C ARG A 80 -26.30 -1.64 -35.49
N ASP A 81 -26.84 -2.49 -34.61
CA ASP A 81 -28.23 -2.96 -34.66
C ASP A 81 -29.13 -2.27 -33.60
N SER A 82 -28.55 -1.37 -32.79
CA SER A 82 -29.23 -0.59 -31.73
C SER A 82 -29.95 -1.46 -30.69
N VAL A 83 -29.33 -2.59 -30.31
CA VAL A 83 -29.92 -3.61 -29.44
C VAL A 83 -28.91 -4.14 -28.44
N TYR A 84 -29.37 -4.42 -27.22
CA TYR A 84 -28.58 -5.02 -26.16
C TYR A 84 -28.51 -6.55 -26.33
N ILE A 85 -27.32 -7.12 -26.30
CA ILE A 85 -27.06 -8.54 -26.58
C ILE A 85 -26.16 -9.17 -25.52
N TRP A 86 -26.36 -10.48 -25.27
CA TRP A 86 -25.42 -11.27 -24.49
C TRP A 86 -24.38 -11.89 -25.43
N VAL A 87 -23.10 -11.68 -25.15
CA VAL A 87 -21.96 -12.13 -25.97
C VAL A 87 -21.12 -13.11 -25.15
N GLY A 88 -20.94 -14.34 -25.66
CA GLY A 88 -20.06 -15.35 -25.05
C GLY A 88 -18.88 -15.72 -25.96
N ASP A 89 -17.95 -16.52 -25.45
CA ASP A 89 -16.67 -16.85 -26.10
C ASP A 89 -16.81 -17.48 -27.51
N THR A 90 -17.94 -18.11 -27.82
CA THR A 90 -18.15 -18.79 -29.11
C THR A 90 -19.51 -18.52 -29.79
N ASP A 91 -20.44 -17.83 -29.12
CA ASP A 91 -21.78 -17.53 -29.62
C ASP A 91 -22.37 -16.24 -29.02
N THR A 92 -23.49 -15.79 -29.60
CA THR A 92 -24.20 -14.57 -29.19
C THR A 92 -25.69 -14.82 -29.05
N LEU A 93 -26.29 -14.33 -27.95
CA LEU A 93 -27.68 -14.52 -27.60
C LEU A 93 -28.42 -13.16 -27.63
N THR A 94 -29.23 -12.96 -28.67
CA THR A 94 -30.09 -11.78 -28.85
C THR A 94 -31.44 -11.96 -28.16
N ALA A 95 -32.01 -10.86 -27.66
CA ALA A 95 -33.21 -10.86 -26.84
C ALA A 95 -34.56 -11.06 -27.60
N GLU A 96 -34.58 -11.70 -28.79
CA GLU A 96 -35.82 -12.12 -29.48
C GLU A 96 -35.73 -13.52 -30.12
N GLY A 97 -35.81 -14.57 -29.30
CA GLY A 97 -36.52 -15.81 -29.65
C GLY A 97 -35.89 -16.84 -30.63
N ARG A 98 -35.11 -17.78 -30.08
CA ARG A 98 -34.89 -19.19 -30.53
C ARG A 98 -34.20 -19.45 -31.89
N GLU A 99 -32.90 -19.78 -31.88
CA GLU A 99 -32.37 -21.17 -32.01
C GLU A 99 -30.81 -21.22 -32.05
N PHE A 100 -30.21 -22.35 -31.66
CA PHE A 100 -28.74 -22.56 -31.57
C PHE A 100 -28.11 -23.11 -32.86
N HIS A 101 -26.93 -22.62 -33.22
CA HIS A 101 -26.03 -23.29 -34.20
C HIS A 101 -24.58 -23.33 -33.72
N ARG A 102 -24.04 -24.55 -33.61
CA ARG A 102 -22.65 -24.84 -33.23
C ARG A 102 -21.70 -24.61 -34.42
N ALA A 103 -20.67 -23.79 -34.25
CA ALA A 103 -19.50 -23.81 -35.11
C ALA A 103 -18.55 -24.94 -34.66
N GLU A 104 -18.16 -25.84 -35.56
CA GLU A 104 -17.24 -26.94 -35.23
C GLU A 104 -15.78 -26.48 -35.11
N SER A 105 -14.97 -27.30 -34.45
CA SER A 105 -13.58 -27.00 -34.10
C SER A 105 -12.67 -26.77 -35.31
N SER A 106 -11.84 -25.74 -35.21
CA SER A 106 -10.52 -25.70 -35.85
C SER A 106 -9.55 -25.05 -34.87
N SER A 107 -8.82 -25.85 -34.09
CA SER A 107 -7.44 -26.22 -34.38
C SER A 107 -6.48 -25.03 -34.38
N SER A 108 -5.61 -25.00 -33.36
CA SER A 108 -4.46 -24.12 -33.22
C SER A 108 -3.76 -23.84 -34.56
N SER A 109 -3.87 -22.61 -35.03
CA SER A 109 -3.06 -22.09 -36.13
C SER A 109 -2.69 -20.64 -35.83
N TYR A 110 -1.38 -20.36 -35.86
CA TYR A 110 -0.87 -18.99 -35.78
C TYR A 110 -1.50 -18.17 -36.91
N ARG A 111 -2.37 -17.22 -36.57
CA ARG A 111 -2.95 -16.29 -37.55
C ARG A 111 -1.94 -15.20 -37.89
N SER A 112 -1.04 -15.53 -38.80
CA SER A 112 -0.26 -14.51 -39.50
C SER A 112 -1.17 -13.71 -40.44
N SER A 113 -1.11 -12.37 -40.33
CA SER A 113 -1.53 -11.40 -41.34
C SER A 113 -3.00 -11.45 -41.84
N SER A 114 -3.85 -10.65 -41.19
CA SER A 114 -4.87 -9.87 -41.89
C SER A 114 -4.71 -8.39 -41.52
N SER A 115 -4.83 -7.49 -42.48
CA SER A 115 -4.48 -6.07 -42.34
C SER A 115 -5.33 -5.35 -41.28
N TYR A 116 -4.73 -5.10 -40.12
CA TYR A 116 -5.23 -4.13 -39.15
C TYR A 116 -5.16 -2.72 -39.78
N SER A 117 -6.24 -1.95 -39.75
CA SER A 117 -6.18 -0.55 -40.18
C SER A 117 -5.60 0.27 -39.03
N TYR A 118 -4.53 1.03 -39.28
CA TYR A 118 -3.95 1.88 -38.23
C TYR A 118 -4.96 2.89 -37.65
N GLU A 119 -6.01 3.24 -38.38
CA GLU A 119 -7.09 4.10 -37.89
C GLU A 119 -8.01 3.43 -36.86
N GLU A 120 -8.03 2.09 -36.77
CA GLU A 120 -8.88 1.35 -35.83
C GLU A 120 -8.34 1.35 -34.38
N VAL A 121 -7.13 1.89 -34.14
CA VAL A 121 -6.56 1.98 -32.77
C VAL A 121 -7.04 3.21 -31.97
N PHE A 122 -7.71 4.16 -32.62
CA PHE A 122 -8.05 5.46 -32.04
C PHE A 122 -9.55 5.58 -31.79
N ASN A 123 -9.93 6.16 -30.66
CA ASN A 123 -11.34 6.42 -30.34
C ASN A 123 -12.01 7.36 -31.38
N PRO A 124 -13.02 6.91 -32.16
CA PRO A 124 -13.66 7.74 -33.17
C PRO A 124 -14.52 8.88 -32.60
N ASP A 125 -14.85 8.84 -31.30
CA ASP A 125 -15.61 9.88 -30.61
C ASP A 125 -14.72 11.04 -30.09
N ILE A 126 -13.39 10.92 -30.21
CA ILE A 126 -12.42 11.95 -29.82
C ILE A 126 -12.01 12.80 -31.03
N ASP A 127 -12.10 14.13 -30.90
CA ASP A 127 -11.64 15.09 -31.91
C ASP A 127 -10.11 15.32 -31.77
N TYR A 128 -9.32 14.55 -32.53
CA TYR A 128 -7.86 14.64 -32.52
C TYR A 128 -7.32 15.83 -33.32
N GLY A 129 -6.45 16.63 -32.70
CA GLY A 129 -5.68 17.66 -33.40
C GLY A 129 -4.48 17.06 -34.14
N PRO A 130 -4.17 17.48 -35.38
CA PRO A 130 -2.95 17.06 -36.09
C PRO A 130 -1.71 17.85 -35.65
N MET A 131 -0.58 17.18 -35.53
CA MET A 131 0.74 17.79 -35.34
C MET A 131 1.77 17.15 -36.28
N THR A 132 2.32 17.94 -37.20
CA THR A 132 3.40 17.47 -38.10
C THR A 132 4.76 17.82 -37.51
N ASP A 133 5.60 16.81 -37.28
CA ASP A 133 6.99 17.00 -36.88
C ASP A 133 7.78 17.59 -38.08
N PRO A 134 8.34 18.80 -37.96
CA PRO A 134 9.02 19.46 -39.08
C PRO A 134 10.36 18.79 -39.45
N ARG A 135 10.86 17.87 -38.62
CA ARG A 135 12.18 17.24 -38.77
C ARG A 135 12.16 16.04 -39.72
N ASP A 136 11.04 15.31 -39.80
CA ASP A 136 10.86 14.16 -40.71
C ASP A 136 9.55 14.20 -41.53
N GLY A 137 8.65 15.15 -41.25
CA GLY A 137 7.38 15.33 -41.96
C GLY A 137 6.28 14.34 -41.54
N LYS A 138 6.46 13.55 -40.48
CA LYS A 138 5.40 12.68 -39.95
C LYS A 138 4.35 13.51 -39.22
N THR A 139 3.08 13.16 -39.42
CA THR A 139 1.96 13.76 -38.69
C THR A 139 1.44 12.77 -37.66
N TYR A 140 1.38 13.25 -36.42
CA TYR A 140 0.87 12.52 -35.25
C TYR A 140 -0.44 13.19 -34.81
N ARG A 141 -1.36 12.41 -34.23
CA ARG A 141 -2.52 12.93 -33.50
C ARG A 141 -2.12 13.49 -32.14
N THR A 142 -2.96 14.40 -31.66
CA THR A 142 -2.83 15.07 -30.35
C THR A 142 -4.19 15.23 -29.70
N VAL A 143 -4.21 15.19 -28.37
CA VAL A 143 -5.43 15.29 -27.55
C VAL A 143 -5.19 16.19 -26.34
N VAL A 144 -6.22 16.84 -25.83
CA VAL A 144 -6.15 17.62 -24.58
C VAL A 144 -6.69 16.79 -23.42
N VAL A 145 -5.83 16.47 -22.44
CA VAL A 145 -6.19 15.76 -21.20
C VAL A 145 -5.74 16.62 -20.03
N ASN A 146 -6.62 16.82 -19.04
CA ASN A 146 -6.40 17.74 -17.91
C ASN A 146 -5.90 19.16 -18.31
N GLY A 147 -6.35 19.68 -19.46
CA GLY A 147 -5.90 20.98 -19.99
C GLY A 147 -4.48 21.01 -20.58
N GLN A 148 -3.75 19.90 -20.54
CA GLN A 148 -2.46 19.71 -21.17
C GLN A 148 -2.63 19.03 -22.55
N LEU A 149 -1.88 19.47 -23.57
CA LEU A 149 -1.91 18.86 -24.90
C LEU A 149 -0.82 17.77 -25.00
N TRP A 150 -1.24 16.55 -25.31
CA TRP A 150 -0.42 15.35 -25.44
C TRP A 150 -0.38 14.89 -26.90
N MET A 151 0.67 14.16 -27.31
CA MET A 151 0.58 13.25 -28.44
C MET A 151 -0.35 12.07 -28.10
N ALA A 152 -1.22 11.70 -29.03
CA ALA A 152 -2.01 10.46 -28.99
C ALA A 152 -1.23 9.26 -29.60
N GLU A 153 -0.07 9.52 -30.21
CA GLU A 153 0.80 8.52 -30.84
C GLU A 153 2.20 8.54 -30.20
N ASN A 154 2.89 7.39 -30.21
CA ASN A 154 4.28 7.29 -29.78
C ASN A 154 5.22 7.87 -30.86
N LEU A 155 6.25 8.61 -30.44
CA LEU A 155 7.20 9.25 -31.34
C LEU A 155 7.99 8.22 -32.16
N ASN A 156 8.07 8.43 -33.47
CA ASN A 156 8.78 7.54 -34.41
C ASN A 156 9.88 8.31 -35.18
N TYR A 157 10.60 9.19 -34.50
CA TYR A 157 11.67 9.99 -35.10
C TYR A 157 12.99 9.22 -35.10
N SER A 158 13.60 9.05 -36.27
CA SER A 158 14.86 8.27 -36.43
C SER A 158 16.12 9.12 -36.55
N GLY A 159 16.02 10.43 -36.31
CA GLY A 159 17.12 11.39 -36.48
C GLY A 159 17.87 11.76 -35.20
N ASN A 160 17.83 10.90 -34.18
CA ASN A 160 18.57 11.11 -32.94
C ASN A 160 20.09 11.11 -33.19
N ASN A 161 20.82 12.02 -32.54
CA ASN A 161 22.29 12.10 -32.65
C ASN A 161 23.00 11.57 -31.40
N VAL A 162 22.24 11.29 -30.33
CA VAL A 162 22.67 10.71 -29.06
C VAL A 162 21.91 9.39 -28.84
N GLY A 163 22.54 8.42 -28.19
CA GLY A 163 21.93 7.14 -27.82
C GLY A 163 21.46 6.24 -28.97
N LYS A 164 20.54 5.32 -28.63
CA LYS A 164 19.98 4.32 -29.55
C LYS A 164 18.46 4.50 -29.63
N ALA A 165 17.90 4.35 -30.82
CA ALA A 165 16.46 4.42 -31.07
C ALA A 165 15.95 3.24 -31.93
N PRO A 166 16.14 1.98 -31.51
CA PRO A 166 15.70 0.81 -32.29
C PRO A 166 14.17 0.76 -32.48
N CYS A 167 13.76 0.06 -33.53
CA CYS A 167 12.40 -0.49 -33.61
C CYS A 167 12.31 -1.74 -32.74
N TYR A 168 11.11 -2.07 -32.24
CA TYR A 168 10.90 -3.37 -31.61
C TYR A 168 11.34 -4.51 -32.55
N ASN A 169 12.14 -5.46 -32.06
CA ASN A 169 12.79 -6.51 -32.85
C ASN A 169 13.54 -6.02 -34.11
N ASN A 170 13.97 -4.76 -34.13
CA ASN A 170 14.58 -4.07 -35.28
C ASN A 170 13.72 -4.09 -36.56
N SER A 171 12.38 -4.16 -36.45
CA SER A 171 11.48 -4.15 -37.61
C SER A 171 10.90 -2.76 -37.89
N ASP A 172 11.19 -2.20 -39.07
CA ASP A 172 10.61 -0.92 -39.52
C ASP A 172 9.08 -0.91 -39.54
N SER A 173 8.43 -2.08 -39.76
CA SER A 173 6.97 -2.18 -39.71
C SER A 173 6.42 -2.02 -38.29
N LEU A 174 7.16 -2.49 -37.27
CA LEU A 174 6.79 -2.31 -35.86
C LEU A 174 7.09 -0.88 -35.41
N CYS A 175 8.15 -0.25 -35.92
CA CYS A 175 8.34 1.20 -35.78
C CYS A 175 7.14 2.00 -36.31
N ALA A 176 6.64 1.66 -37.50
CA ALA A 176 5.51 2.33 -38.12
C ALA A 176 4.20 2.15 -37.34
N GLN A 177 4.07 1.08 -36.56
CA GLN A 177 2.89 0.77 -35.77
C GLN A 177 2.99 1.32 -34.34
N PHE A 178 4.06 1.01 -33.60
CA PHE A 178 4.19 1.24 -32.16
C PHE A 178 5.09 2.43 -31.77
N GLY A 179 5.76 3.07 -32.73
CA GLY A 179 6.81 4.05 -32.47
C GLY A 179 8.20 3.41 -32.28
N ARG A 180 9.18 4.23 -31.91
CA ARG A 180 10.54 3.77 -31.56
C ARG A 180 10.69 3.59 -30.06
N LEU A 181 11.57 2.66 -29.68
CA LEU A 181 12.08 2.56 -28.32
C LEU A 181 13.39 3.35 -28.27
N TYR A 182 13.51 4.31 -27.37
CA TYR A 182 14.68 5.18 -27.22
C TYR A 182 15.41 4.82 -25.93
N SER A 183 16.74 4.83 -25.95
CA SER A 183 17.55 4.84 -24.72
C SER A 183 17.40 6.16 -23.97
N ARG A 184 17.71 6.18 -22.67
CA ARG A 184 17.56 7.38 -21.82
C ARG A 184 18.27 8.61 -22.42
N ASP A 185 19.50 8.44 -22.87
CA ASP A 185 20.29 9.48 -23.54
C ASP A 185 19.75 9.88 -24.92
N ALA A 186 19.12 8.95 -25.66
CA ALA A 186 18.41 9.29 -26.90
C ALA A 186 17.10 10.03 -26.64
N ALA A 187 16.34 9.65 -25.61
CA ALA A 187 15.08 10.27 -25.23
C ALA A 187 15.29 11.70 -24.72
N MET A 188 16.33 11.92 -23.91
CA MET A 188 16.69 13.24 -23.39
C MET A 188 17.60 14.05 -24.35
N ASP A 189 18.05 13.46 -25.46
CA ASP A 189 19.00 14.00 -26.47
C ASP A 189 20.29 14.63 -25.87
N ASP A 190 20.78 14.05 -24.77
CA ASP A 190 21.99 14.51 -24.06
C ASP A 190 22.79 13.33 -23.48
N SER A 191 24.08 13.25 -23.81
CA SER A 191 24.95 12.13 -23.39
C SER A 191 25.25 12.11 -21.89
N ARG A 192 24.91 13.17 -21.13
CA ARG A 192 24.91 13.11 -19.66
C ARG A 192 23.88 12.13 -19.10
N CYS A 193 22.87 11.79 -19.90
CA CYS A 193 21.81 10.86 -19.56
C CYS A 193 22.10 9.42 -20.00
N GLU A 194 23.35 9.09 -20.35
CA GLU A 194 23.79 7.71 -20.56
C GLU A 194 23.47 6.84 -19.32
N TYR A 195 23.30 5.54 -19.53
CA TYR A 195 22.99 4.59 -18.46
C TYR A 195 23.99 4.67 -17.30
N LEU A 196 23.49 4.56 -16.06
CA LEU A 196 24.21 4.80 -14.79
C LEU A 196 24.72 6.24 -14.54
N SER A 197 24.55 7.18 -15.47
CA SER A 197 24.92 8.59 -15.26
C SER A 197 23.79 9.41 -14.61
N SER A 198 24.14 10.52 -13.96
CA SER A 198 23.17 11.50 -13.47
C SER A 198 22.63 12.32 -14.65
N CYS A 199 21.34 12.16 -14.99
CA CYS A 199 20.65 12.95 -16.00
C CYS A 199 20.08 14.23 -15.36
N ASP A 200 20.94 14.99 -14.69
CA ASP A 200 20.60 16.34 -14.27
C ASP A 200 20.82 17.29 -15.46
N LEU A 201 19.73 17.58 -16.15
CA LEU A 201 19.65 18.59 -17.21
C LEU A 201 19.03 19.91 -16.70
N GLY A 202 18.79 20.01 -15.38
CA GLY A 202 18.08 21.11 -14.72
C GLY A 202 16.60 20.82 -14.46
N GLU A 203 16.01 21.66 -13.61
CA GLU A 203 14.61 21.56 -13.17
C GLU A 203 13.59 21.87 -14.29
N GLY A 204 12.53 21.05 -14.34
CA GLY A 204 11.37 21.26 -15.20
C GLY A 204 11.46 20.59 -16.59
N PRO A 205 10.52 20.93 -17.50
CA PRO A 205 10.40 20.28 -18.80
C PRO A 205 11.64 20.44 -19.71
N ILE A 206 12.17 19.32 -20.20
CA ILE A 206 13.22 19.32 -21.23
C ILE A 206 12.67 18.92 -22.60
N GLN A 207 13.15 19.57 -23.67
CA GLN A 207 12.72 19.22 -25.02
C GLN A 207 13.05 17.76 -25.36
N GLY A 208 14.29 17.31 -25.07
CA GLY A 208 14.76 15.98 -25.44
C GLY A 208 14.56 15.68 -26.93
N ILE A 209 14.20 14.44 -27.25
CA ILE A 209 13.95 14.02 -28.63
C ILE A 209 12.64 14.56 -29.23
N CYS A 210 11.83 15.29 -28.47
CA CYS A 210 10.59 15.88 -28.96
C CYS A 210 10.83 17.07 -29.91
N PRO A 211 9.89 17.34 -30.84
CA PRO A 211 10.01 18.46 -31.77
C PRO A 211 9.87 19.81 -31.07
N ASP A 212 10.37 20.88 -31.71
CA ASP A 212 10.38 22.23 -31.12
C ASP A 212 9.00 22.67 -30.58
N GLY A 213 8.98 23.12 -29.31
CA GLY A 213 7.76 23.47 -28.59
C GLY A 213 7.03 22.29 -27.93
N TRP A 214 7.59 21.08 -28.03
CA TRP A 214 7.20 19.89 -27.27
C TRP A 214 8.36 19.43 -26.37
N HIS A 215 8.05 18.63 -25.36
CA HIS A 215 9.00 18.16 -24.35
C HIS A 215 8.72 16.71 -23.95
N ILE A 216 9.74 16.06 -23.36
CA ILE A 216 9.57 14.80 -22.65
C ILE A 216 8.77 15.10 -21.37
N PRO A 217 7.61 14.47 -21.15
CA PRO A 217 6.80 14.71 -19.95
C PRO A 217 7.64 14.56 -18.69
N THR A 218 7.49 15.50 -17.76
CA THR A 218 8.07 15.36 -16.43
C THR A 218 7.34 14.30 -15.61
N VAL A 219 7.98 13.75 -14.57
CA VAL A 219 7.32 12.87 -13.59
C VAL A 219 6.03 13.51 -13.06
N ALA A 220 6.07 14.80 -12.71
CA ALA A 220 4.90 15.56 -12.25
C ALA A 220 3.77 15.63 -13.30
N GLU A 221 4.08 15.79 -14.59
CA GLU A 221 3.06 15.81 -15.65
C GLU A 221 2.45 14.43 -15.91
N MET A 222 3.18 13.34 -15.62
CA MET A 222 2.63 11.97 -15.62
C MET A 222 1.77 11.72 -14.39
N GLU A 223 2.18 12.17 -13.20
CA GLU A 223 1.36 12.07 -11.99
C GLU A 223 0.06 12.89 -12.13
N ASP A 224 0.11 14.11 -12.67
CA ASP A 224 -1.07 14.93 -12.99
C ASP A 224 -2.02 14.24 -14.00
N LEU A 225 -1.47 13.43 -14.92
CA LEU A 225 -2.25 12.64 -15.87
C LEU A 225 -2.96 11.46 -15.17
N VAL A 226 -2.21 10.71 -14.34
CA VAL A 226 -2.74 9.54 -13.61
C VAL A 226 -3.80 9.97 -12.59
N ASN A 227 -3.56 11.06 -11.86
CA ASN A 227 -4.52 11.62 -10.91
C ASN A 227 -5.83 12.09 -11.58
N PHE A 228 -5.78 12.53 -12.84
CA PHE A 228 -6.97 12.97 -13.59
C PHE A 228 -7.75 11.82 -14.25
N VAL A 229 -7.05 10.84 -14.84
CA VAL A 229 -7.66 9.73 -15.58
C VAL A 229 -8.02 8.54 -14.66
N GLY A 230 -7.33 8.40 -13.52
CA GLY A 230 -7.37 7.23 -12.64
C GLY A 230 -6.41 6.12 -13.08
N ASP A 231 -6.28 5.06 -12.29
CA ASP A 231 -5.38 3.92 -12.49
C ASP A 231 -5.90 2.84 -13.47
N TYR A 232 -7.17 2.92 -13.89
CA TYR A 232 -7.82 1.89 -14.72
C TYR A 232 -7.30 1.88 -16.17
N ALA A 233 -6.37 0.98 -16.47
CA ALA A 233 -5.62 0.94 -17.74
C ALA A 233 -6.45 1.00 -19.04
N PRO A 234 -7.63 0.38 -19.18
CA PRO A 234 -8.42 0.48 -20.41
C PRO A 234 -8.75 1.92 -20.86
N ARG A 235 -8.78 2.90 -19.95
CA ARG A 235 -8.98 4.33 -20.29
C ARG A 235 -7.85 4.94 -21.13
N TYR A 236 -6.66 4.37 -21.06
CA TYR A 236 -5.42 4.83 -21.70
C TYR A 236 -5.10 4.09 -22.98
N LYS A 237 -5.42 2.80 -23.01
CA LYS A 237 -5.16 1.91 -24.13
C LYS A 237 -5.94 2.31 -25.37
N SER A 238 -5.31 2.13 -26.52
CA SER A 238 -5.94 2.11 -27.84
C SER A 238 -7.12 1.15 -27.93
N MET A 239 -8.07 1.51 -28.79
CA MET A 239 -9.15 0.63 -29.19
C MET A 239 -8.64 -0.51 -30.08
N GLY A 240 -9.42 -1.59 -30.15
CA GLY A 240 -9.12 -2.73 -31.00
C GLY A 240 -7.87 -3.53 -30.60
N SER A 241 -7.64 -4.61 -31.35
CA SER A 241 -6.83 -5.75 -30.90
C SER A 241 -5.31 -5.57 -31.10
N THR A 242 -4.76 -4.45 -30.64
CA THR A 242 -3.31 -4.24 -30.44
C THR A 242 -2.80 -4.87 -29.15
N TRP A 243 -3.67 -5.15 -28.18
CA TRP A 243 -3.34 -5.74 -26.89
C TRP A 243 -3.62 -7.25 -26.84
N SER A 244 -2.81 -8.01 -26.10
CA SER A 244 -3.00 -9.46 -25.91
C SER A 244 -4.15 -9.79 -24.93
N TYR A 245 -4.60 -8.80 -24.16
CA TYR A 245 -5.65 -8.93 -23.16
C TYR A 245 -6.47 -7.63 -23.13
N ASN A 246 -7.77 -7.74 -23.42
CA ASN A 246 -8.79 -6.69 -23.38
C ASN A 246 -8.40 -5.36 -24.05
N ASP A 247 -8.98 -5.13 -25.23
CA ASP A 247 -8.87 -3.89 -26.00
C ASP A 247 -9.23 -2.67 -25.13
N GLY A 248 -8.64 -1.52 -25.44
CA GLY A 248 -8.87 -0.27 -24.70
C GLY A 248 -10.22 0.37 -24.99
N THR A 249 -10.72 1.13 -24.02
CA THR A 249 -11.84 2.06 -24.21
C THR A 249 -11.37 3.43 -24.68
N ASP A 250 -10.06 3.70 -24.67
CA ASP A 250 -9.40 4.93 -25.13
C ASP A 250 -10.18 6.21 -24.76
N THR A 251 -10.60 6.27 -23.50
CA THR A 251 -11.65 7.19 -23.02
C THR A 251 -11.23 8.66 -23.11
N TYR A 252 -9.92 8.92 -23.11
CA TYR A 252 -9.34 10.26 -23.19
C TYR A 252 -8.45 10.47 -24.43
N GLY A 253 -8.48 9.55 -25.40
CA GLY A 253 -7.74 9.66 -26.66
C GLY A 253 -6.22 9.59 -26.51
N LEU A 254 -5.73 8.83 -25.54
CA LEU A 254 -4.28 8.61 -25.37
C LEU A 254 -3.80 7.44 -26.24
N SER A 255 -4.67 6.52 -26.63
CA SER A 255 -4.43 5.49 -27.65
C SER A 255 -3.10 4.73 -27.48
N PHE A 256 -2.69 4.42 -26.25
CA PHE A 256 -1.45 3.68 -25.99
C PHE A 256 -1.53 2.25 -26.58
N LEU A 257 -0.44 1.77 -27.19
CA LEU A 257 -0.50 0.65 -28.14
C LEU A 257 0.03 -0.67 -27.57
N GLY A 258 0.73 -0.63 -26.43
CA GLY A 258 1.43 -1.80 -25.90
C GLY A 258 2.73 -2.01 -26.65
N ALA A 259 3.53 -0.95 -26.81
CA ALA A 259 4.78 -0.97 -27.57
C ALA A 259 5.87 -1.90 -27.00
N GLY A 260 5.71 -2.40 -25.76
CA GLY A 260 6.73 -3.13 -25.03
C GLY A 260 7.93 -2.25 -24.68
N ASN A 261 9.03 -2.91 -24.32
CA ASN A 261 10.31 -2.27 -24.01
C ASN A 261 11.47 -3.12 -24.56
N TRP A 262 12.68 -2.61 -24.36
CA TRP A 262 13.92 -3.38 -24.42
C TRP A 262 14.64 -3.24 -23.09
N ASP A 263 15.15 -4.32 -22.51
CA ASP A 263 16.10 -4.31 -21.39
C ASP A 263 17.44 -4.92 -21.84
N SER A 264 18.54 -4.40 -21.30
CA SER A 264 19.86 -5.05 -21.27
C SER A 264 19.90 -6.54 -20.90
N ASP A 265 19.06 -7.00 -19.97
CA ASP A 265 19.09 -8.37 -19.46
C ASP A 265 18.32 -9.34 -20.37
N ASP A 266 17.06 -9.04 -20.69
CA ASP A 266 16.16 -9.94 -21.44
C ASP A 266 15.94 -9.57 -22.93
N GLY A 267 16.33 -8.37 -23.34
CA GLY A 267 16.17 -7.89 -24.72
C GLY A 267 14.78 -7.29 -24.98
N PHE A 268 14.22 -7.52 -26.18
CA PHE A 268 12.90 -6.99 -26.55
C PHE A 268 11.78 -7.83 -25.94
N GLU A 269 10.94 -7.21 -25.11
CA GLU A 269 9.88 -7.90 -24.37
C GLU A 269 8.54 -7.13 -24.32
N ASP A 270 7.50 -7.87 -23.93
CA ASP A 270 6.19 -7.36 -23.55
C ASP A 270 5.42 -6.46 -24.55
N ILE A 271 5.78 -6.50 -25.84
CA ILE A 271 4.90 -6.01 -26.91
C ILE A 271 3.51 -6.65 -26.81
N HIS A 272 2.47 -5.86 -27.05
CA HIS A 272 1.05 -6.17 -26.84
C HIS A 272 0.65 -6.42 -25.37
N ARG A 273 1.55 -6.32 -24.39
CA ARG A 273 1.27 -6.61 -22.97
C ARG A 273 1.47 -5.40 -22.06
N TYR A 274 2.52 -4.62 -22.27
CA TYR A 274 2.76 -3.38 -21.55
C TYR A 274 3.07 -2.25 -22.54
N GLU A 275 2.67 -1.05 -22.17
CA GLU A 275 3.26 0.17 -22.71
C GLU A 275 4.13 0.79 -21.63
N VAL A 276 5.38 1.12 -21.99
CA VAL A 276 6.33 1.83 -21.14
C VAL A 276 6.78 3.07 -21.90
N THR A 277 6.51 4.26 -21.34
CA THR A 277 6.89 5.53 -21.99
C THR A 277 7.67 6.44 -21.04
N TRP A 278 8.71 7.10 -21.56
CA TRP A 278 9.65 7.89 -20.75
C TRP A 278 9.03 9.08 -20.03
N ALA A 279 9.50 9.32 -18.81
CA ALA A 279 9.33 10.57 -18.06
C ALA A 279 10.69 11.13 -17.62
N TYR A 280 10.77 12.45 -17.41
CA TYR A 280 11.98 13.14 -16.94
C TYR A 280 11.88 13.61 -15.48
N ALA A 281 12.98 13.40 -14.75
CA ALA A 281 13.34 14.13 -13.53
C ALA A 281 14.87 14.30 -13.46
N PRO A 282 15.39 15.36 -12.80
CA PRO A 282 16.81 15.71 -12.79
C PRO A 282 17.65 14.84 -11.83
N ASP A 283 17.66 13.52 -12.01
CA ASP A 283 18.34 12.61 -11.08
C ASP A 283 19.06 11.39 -11.74
N THR A 284 19.31 10.34 -10.95
CA THR A 284 20.02 9.11 -11.37
C THR A 284 19.11 7.94 -11.75
N TYR A 285 17.79 8.08 -11.63
CA TYR A 285 16.79 7.06 -11.94
C TYR A 285 16.25 7.23 -13.37
N GLN A 286 15.72 6.14 -13.88
CA GLN A 286 14.96 6.11 -15.12
C GLN A 286 13.48 6.09 -14.75
N HIS A 287 12.71 7.08 -15.22
CA HIS A 287 11.29 7.22 -14.89
C HIS A 287 10.40 6.92 -16.09
N TYR A 288 9.26 6.31 -15.82
CA TYR A 288 8.31 5.88 -16.85
C TYR A 288 6.87 6.00 -16.37
N LEU A 289 5.95 6.17 -17.30
CA LEU A 289 4.56 5.75 -17.14
C LEU A 289 4.41 4.33 -17.67
N LEU A 290 3.85 3.43 -16.86
CA LEU A 290 3.53 2.05 -17.22
C LEU A 290 2.02 1.87 -17.38
N VAL A 291 1.58 1.22 -18.46
CA VAL A 291 0.16 0.87 -18.69
C VAL A 291 0.01 -0.64 -18.90
N GLY A 292 -0.74 -1.31 -17.99
CA GLY A 292 -0.84 -2.77 -17.92
C GLY A 292 -1.91 -3.47 -18.79
N GLY A 293 -1.55 -4.62 -19.35
CA GLY A 293 -2.39 -5.45 -20.22
C GLY A 293 -3.62 -6.10 -19.56
N SER A 294 -3.46 -7.11 -18.71
CA SER A 294 -4.61 -7.82 -18.12
C SER A 294 -4.89 -7.33 -16.70
N GLY A 295 -6.04 -6.69 -16.46
CA GLY A 295 -6.43 -6.16 -15.14
C GLY A 295 -5.46 -5.14 -14.53
N GLY A 296 -4.58 -4.55 -15.35
CA GLY A 296 -3.43 -3.78 -14.88
C GLY A 296 -3.77 -2.38 -14.38
N ILE A 297 -2.94 -1.93 -13.44
CA ILE A 297 -2.84 -0.54 -12.98
C ILE A 297 -2.10 0.33 -14.00
N VAL A 298 -2.21 1.65 -13.82
CA VAL A 298 -1.39 2.66 -14.48
C VAL A 298 -0.68 3.46 -13.40
N GLU A 299 0.65 3.50 -13.49
CA GLU A 299 1.51 4.04 -12.44
C GLU A 299 2.78 4.68 -13.02
N VAL A 300 3.38 5.57 -12.23
CA VAL A 300 4.67 6.20 -12.54
C VAL A 300 5.75 5.49 -11.75
N ILE A 301 6.69 4.84 -12.45
CA ILE A 301 7.68 3.93 -11.86
C ILE A 301 9.11 4.40 -12.14
N SER A 302 10.03 4.00 -11.27
CA SER A 302 11.42 4.47 -11.27
C SER A 302 12.40 3.32 -11.09
N TYR A 303 13.30 3.10 -12.06
CA TYR A 303 14.29 2.02 -12.04
C TYR A 303 15.73 2.53 -12.16
N LYS A 304 16.69 1.71 -11.71
CA LYS A 304 18.12 2.06 -11.75
C LYS A 304 19.05 0.91 -12.14
N ASP A 305 18.57 -0.33 -12.09
CA ASP A 305 19.44 -1.51 -12.05
C ASP A 305 19.80 -2.08 -13.45
N SER A 306 19.02 -1.75 -14.49
CA SER A 306 19.22 -2.21 -15.87
C SER A 306 19.03 -1.09 -16.91
N GLU A 307 19.58 -1.26 -18.13
CA GLU A 307 19.48 -0.30 -19.24
C GLU A 307 18.20 -0.57 -20.05
N TYR A 308 17.21 0.32 -19.94
CA TYR A 308 15.92 0.18 -20.61
C TYR A 308 15.78 1.11 -21.81
N TYR A 309 15.17 0.63 -22.90
CA TYR A 309 14.66 1.47 -24.00
C TYR A 309 13.14 1.41 -24.07
N SER A 310 12.50 2.58 -24.07
CA SER A 310 11.05 2.75 -23.93
C SER A 310 10.50 3.74 -24.95
N SER A 311 9.19 3.77 -25.14
CA SER A 311 8.56 4.70 -26.08
C SER A 311 8.69 6.16 -25.57
N VAL A 312 8.52 7.13 -26.47
CA VAL A 312 8.44 8.55 -26.09
C VAL A 312 7.09 9.10 -26.54
N ARG A 313 6.40 9.79 -25.63
CA ARG A 313 5.14 10.47 -25.90
C ARG A 313 5.23 11.92 -25.49
N CYS A 314 5.39 12.80 -26.48
CA CYS A 314 5.70 14.20 -26.20
C CYS A 314 4.48 14.98 -25.70
N VAL A 315 4.77 15.97 -24.85
CA VAL A 315 3.80 16.90 -24.28
C VAL A 315 4.10 18.31 -24.78
N LYS A 316 3.07 19.13 -25.05
CA LYS A 316 3.29 20.47 -25.60
C LYS A 316 3.71 21.46 -24.51
N GLY A 317 4.86 22.10 -24.69
CA GLY A 317 5.39 23.07 -23.74
C GLY A 317 4.52 24.32 -23.60
N LYS A 318 4.35 24.79 -22.35
CA LYS A 318 3.79 26.12 -22.07
C LYS A 318 4.79 27.17 -22.56
N ALA A 319 4.40 27.92 -23.59
CA ALA A 319 5.36 28.64 -24.43
C ALA A 319 6.15 29.74 -23.70
N ASN A 320 7.48 29.64 -23.72
CA ASN A 320 8.40 30.77 -23.65
C ASN A 320 9.28 30.76 -24.92
N PRO A 321 9.42 31.89 -25.64
CA PRO A 321 10.05 31.90 -26.96
C PRO A 321 11.59 31.85 -26.90
N VAL A 322 12.17 30.92 -27.66
CA VAL A 322 13.62 30.84 -27.92
C VAL A 322 14.08 32.10 -28.65
N SER A 323 15.23 32.65 -28.24
CA SER A 323 15.99 33.65 -29.01
C SER A 323 17.42 33.14 -29.21
N SER A 324 17.85 33.05 -30.47
CA SER A 324 19.14 32.51 -30.87
C SER A 324 20.25 33.58 -30.92
N SER A 325 21.49 33.23 -30.54
CA SER A 325 22.72 33.47 -31.33
C SER A 325 24.03 33.20 -30.57
N SER A 326 24.92 32.45 -31.24
CA SER A 326 26.40 32.39 -31.15
C SER A 326 27.12 33.37 -30.20
N SER A 327 28.14 32.95 -29.43
CA SER A 327 29.46 32.55 -29.97
C SER A 327 30.49 32.19 -28.87
N TYR A 328 31.57 31.50 -29.25
CA TYR A 328 32.70 31.06 -28.40
C TYR A 328 33.47 32.21 -27.71
N SER A 329 33.97 31.96 -26.49
CA SER A 329 35.41 32.03 -26.17
C SER A 329 35.76 31.51 -24.77
N SER A 330 36.83 30.75 -24.66
CA SER A 330 37.35 30.17 -23.42
C SER A 330 38.30 31.12 -22.68
N SER A 331 38.27 31.15 -21.35
CA SER A 331 39.51 31.27 -20.54
C SER A 331 39.27 30.96 -19.06
N SER A 332 40.30 30.37 -18.44
CA SER A 332 40.33 29.90 -17.06
C SER A 332 40.78 30.99 -16.08
N SER A 333 40.19 31.06 -14.89
CA SER A 333 40.93 30.85 -13.62
C SER A 333 40.04 30.91 -12.37
N SER A 334 40.60 30.37 -11.29
CA SER A 334 39.99 29.91 -10.04
C SER A 334 39.45 30.97 -9.04
N TYR A 335 38.34 30.60 -8.39
CA TYR A 335 37.91 30.94 -7.02
C TYR A 335 37.95 32.41 -6.53
N SER A 336 36.77 33.02 -6.36
CA SER A 336 36.18 33.37 -5.04
C SER A 336 34.97 34.29 -5.22
N SER A 337 33.77 33.86 -4.78
CA SER A 337 32.56 34.68 -4.87
C SER A 337 31.65 34.51 -3.65
N SER A 338 31.75 35.44 -2.70
CA SER A 338 30.72 35.71 -1.70
C SER A 338 29.78 36.81 -2.22
N SER A 339 28.46 36.60 -2.13
CA SER A 339 27.37 37.61 -1.97
C SER A 339 27.46 38.92 -2.81
N SER A 340 26.52 39.30 -3.68
CA SER A 340 25.11 39.55 -3.33
C SER A 340 24.33 40.11 -4.55
N TYR A 341 23.03 39.78 -4.66
CA TYR A 341 21.86 40.59 -5.09
C TYR A 341 22.05 41.79 -6.08
N TYR A 342 21.20 41.96 -7.10
CA TYR A 342 19.78 42.34 -6.90
C TYR A 342 18.82 42.06 -8.09
N THR A 343 17.60 41.70 -7.69
CA THR A 343 16.26 41.73 -8.31
C THR A 343 15.92 42.61 -9.54
N SER A 344 14.92 42.15 -10.30
CA SER A 344 13.70 42.93 -10.69
C SER A 344 12.57 41.95 -11.04
N VAL A 345 11.58 41.67 -10.17
CA VAL A 345 10.39 42.48 -9.77
C VAL A 345 9.27 42.49 -10.83
N TRP A 346 8.09 42.06 -10.38
CA TRP A 346 6.82 41.91 -11.12
C TRP A 346 6.03 43.23 -11.17
N SER A 347 5.23 43.43 -12.22
CA SER A 347 4.06 44.33 -12.22
C SER A 347 3.06 43.82 -13.27
N SER A 348 1.76 43.64 -12.99
CA SER A 348 0.92 44.28 -11.97
C SER A 348 -0.20 43.40 -11.40
N GLU A 349 -0.43 43.51 -10.07
CA GLU A 349 -1.70 43.33 -9.33
C GLU A 349 -2.44 41.96 -9.32
N ASN A 350 -1.99 41.03 -8.47
CA ASN A 350 -2.66 40.71 -7.17
C ASN A 350 -1.79 39.75 -6.31
N PRO A 351 -2.01 39.63 -4.98
CA PRO A 351 -0.99 39.13 -4.05
C PRO A 351 -1.15 37.66 -3.60
N SER A 352 -0.02 36.97 -3.40
CA SER A 352 0.32 36.15 -2.22
C SER A 352 1.55 35.27 -2.53
N SER A 353 2.62 35.36 -1.73
CA SER A 353 3.86 34.59 -1.90
C SER A 353 4.40 34.14 -0.54
N SER A 354 4.57 32.82 -0.33
CA SER A 354 4.58 32.22 1.02
C SER A 354 5.92 31.66 1.52
N PHE A 355 7.02 31.82 0.78
CA PHE A 355 8.33 31.29 1.23
C PHE A 355 9.03 32.18 2.28
N SER A 356 8.72 33.47 2.36
CA SER A 356 9.43 34.41 3.22
C SER A 356 8.95 34.36 4.67
N ILE A 357 9.65 33.60 5.52
CA ILE A 357 9.59 33.79 6.98
C ILE A 357 10.34 35.09 7.29
N SER A 358 9.65 36.10 7.83
CA SER A 358 10.23 37.38 8.26
C SER A 358 10.50 37.42 9.76
N SER A 359 9.70 36.67 10.52
CA SER A 359 9.84 36.49 11.97
C SER A 359 9.42 35.08 12.37
N LYS A 360 9.92 34.60 13.51
CA LYS A 360 9.50 33.33 14.12
C LYS A 360 7.99 33.30 14.42
N GLU A 361 7.39 34.46 14.68
CA GLU A 361 5.95 34.57 14.94
C GLU A 361 5.10 34.20 13.72
N ASP A 362 5.65 34.34 12.50
CA ASP A 362 4.97 34.03 11.24
C ASP A 362 4.61 32.54 11.13
N LEU A 363 5.32 31.65 11.85
CA LEU A 363 5.06 30.21 11.80
C LEU A 363 3.71 29.82 12.42
N PHE A 364 3.25 30.57 13.42
CA PHE A 364 2.12 30.19 14.26
C PHE A 364 0.79 30.71 13.73
N ASN A 365 -0.26 29.89 13.79
CA ASN A 365 -1.62 30.31 13.46
C ASN A 365 -2.14 31.34 14.49
N PRO A 366 -2.40 32.61 14.13
CA PRO A 366 -2.76 33.67 15.07
C PRO A 366 -4.18 33.53 15.65
N SER A 367 -4.99 32.58 15.15
CA SER A 367 -6.31 32.28 15.71
C SER A 367 -6.26 31.34 16.94
N LEU A 368 -5.14 30.65 17.15
CA LEU A 368 -4.94 29.70 18.24
C LEU A 368 -4.27 30.35 19.45
N THR A 369 -4.59 29.86 20.65
CA THR A 369 -3.94 30.28 21.90
C THR A 369 -2.83 29.30 22.25
N TYR A 370 -1.59 29.77 22.20
CA TYR A 370 -0.41 28.99 22.57
C TYR A 370 -0.08 29.16 24.04
N GLY A 371 0.35 28.07 24.67
CA GLY A 371 1.16 28.13 25.89
C GLY A 371 2.60 28.50 25.56
N THR A 372 3.44 28.58 26.60
CA THR A 372 4.88 28.73 26.45
C THR A 372 5.61 27.89 27.49
N MET A 373 6.83 27.50 27.14
CA MET A 373 7.81 26.95 28.09
C MET A 373 9.16 27.65 27.87
N THR A 374 9.88 27.92 28.95
CA THR A 374 11.24 28.49 28.89
C THR A 374 12.23 27.41 29.28
N ASP A 375 13.19 27.13 28.41
CA ASP A 375 14.24 26.15 28.66
C ASP A 375 15.19 26.71 29.74
N PRO A 376 15.33 26.06 30.91
CA PRO A 376 16.13 26.58 32.00
C PRO A 376 17.64 26.56 31.71
N ARG A 377 18.07 25.88 30.64
CA ARG A 377 19.49 25.69 30.29
C ARG A 377 20.07 26.87 29.51
N ASP A 378 19.30 27.48 28.61
CA ASP A 378 19.72 28.62 27.79
C ASP A 378 18.79 29.86 27.89
N GLY A 379 17.64 29.74 28.56
CA GLY A 379 16.64 30.81 28.70
C GLY A 379 15.78 31.04 27.45
N LYS A 380 15.89 30.22 26.40
CA LYS A 380 15.04 30.34 25.21
C LYS A 380 13.61 29.93 25.54
N THR A 381 12.65 30.70 25.03
CA THR A 381 11.21 30.42 25.21
C THR A 381 10.62 29.88 23.92
N TYR A 382 9.93 28.76 24.04
CA TYR A 382 9.29 28.02 22.97
C TYR A 382 7.77 28.07 23.17
N LYS A 383 7.01 28.27 22.10
CA LYS A 383 5.55 28.12 22.14
C LYS A 383 5.16 26.66 22.27
N THR A 384 4.02 26.43 22.92
CA THR A 384 3.47 25.08 23.14
C THR A 384 1.99 25.04 22.77
N ILE A 385 1.52 23.88 22.32
CA ILE A 385 0.11 23.65 22.01
C ILE A 385 -0.35 22.33 22.63
N GLU A 386 -1.59 22.28 23.11
CA GLU A 386 -2.24 21.03 23.51
C GLU A 386 -2.83 20.37 22.26
N PHE A 387 -2.32 19.19 21.91
CA PHE A 387 -2.74 18.45 20.73
C PHE A 387 -2.92 16.97 21.09
N ASN A 388 -4.09 16.41 20.77
CA ASN A 388 -4.47 15.03 21.06
C ASN A 388 -4.15 14.56 22.51
N GLY A 389 -4.37 15.43 23.50
CA GLY A 389 -4.13 15.11 24.93
C GLY A 389 -2.66 15.20 25.39
N GLN A 390 -1.75 15.67 24.53
CA GLN A 390 -0.33 15.89 24.83
C GLN A 390 0.04 17.37 24.65
N THR A 391 0.93 17.89 25.51
CA THR A 391 1.54 19.21 25.27
C THR A 391 2.74 19.07 24.35
N TRP A 392 2.65 19.63 23.14
CA TRP A 392 3.75 19.67 22.16
C TRP A 392 4.47 21.01 22.19
N MET A 393 5.77 21.03 21.91
CA MET A 393 6.42 22.23 21.37
C MET A 393 5.81 22.53 19.99
N ALA A 394 5.25 23.73 19.84
CA ALA A 394 4.72 24.25 18.58
C ALA A 394 5.82 24.71 17.62
N GLU A 395 7.09 24.52 17.97
CA GLU A 395 8.26 24.93 17.21
C GLU A 395 9.45 23.98 17.46
N ASN A 396 10.48 24.03 16.62
CA ASN A 396 11.65 23.17 16.73
C ASN A 396 12.66 23.70 17.76
N LEU A 397 13.32 22.81 18.51
CA LEU A 397 14.31 23.12 19.53
C LEU A 397 15.58 23.78 18.94
N ASN A 398 16.10 24.82 19.60
CA ASN A 398 17.32 25.53 19.19
C ASN A 398 18.30 25.71 20.38
N PHE A 399 18.57 24.61 21.08
CA PHE A 399 19.54 24.53 22.17
C PHE A 399 20.93 24.16 21.62
N SER A 400 22.00 24.82 22.06
CA SER A 400 23.33 24.68 21.41
C SER A 400 24.53 24.67 22.36
N ASP A 401 24.33 24.69 23.68
CA ASP A 401 25.43 24.85 24.63
C ASP A 401 26.18 23.52 24.87
N SER A 402 27.31 23.34 24.18
CA SER A 402 28.19 22.18 24.33
C SER A 402 28.92 22.12 25.69
N SER A 403 28.89 23.19 26.49
CA SER A 403 29.40 23.15 27.87
C SER A 403 28.41 22.48 28.84
N ILE A 404 27.11 22.49 28.51
CA ILE A 404 26.05 21.79 29.25
C ILE A 404 25.84 20.38 28.68
N VAL A 405 25.82 20.22 27.36
CA VAL A 405 25.70 18.92 26.68
C VAL A 405 26.90 18.69 25.76
N PRO A 406 27.99 18.05 26.25
CA PRO A 406 29.22 17.86 25.48
C PRO A 406 29.07 17.13 24.14
N LEU A 407 28.02 16.31 23.98
CA LEU A 407 27.69 15.65 22.72
C LEU A 407 27.22 16.60 21.61
N LEU A 408 27.05 17.90 21.87
CA LEU A 408 26.73 18.88 20.82
C LEU A 408 27.96 19.32 20.01
N GLU A 409 29.18 19.18 20.54
CA GLU A 409 30.40 19.72 19.92
C GLU A 409 30.69 19.04 18.57
N GLY A 410 30.39 19.72 17.47
CA GLY A 410 30.51 19.18 16.10
C GLY A 410 29.35 18.29 15.64
N HIS A 411 28.30 18.12 16.45
CA HIS A 411 27.17 17.21 16.24
C HIS A 411 25.82 17.95 16.12
N ASN A 412 25.86 19.28 15.92
CA ASN A 412 24.70 20.12 15.62
C ASN A 412 25.09 21.19 14.60
N THR A 413 24.11 21.71 13.85
CA THR A 413 24.31 22.84 12.94
C THR A 413 23.02 23.63 12.69
N CYS A 414 23.17 24.85 12.18
CA CYS A 414 22.06 25.61 11.58
C CYS A 414 22.02 25.37 10.08
N TYR A 415 20.87 25.57 9.44
CA TYR A 415 20.80 25.46 7.98
C TYR A 415 21.76 26.45 7.30
N HIS A 416 22.64 25.95 6.41
CA HIS A 416 23.79 26.69 5.85
C HIS A 416 24.69 27.39 6.89
N GLU A 417 24.83 26.84 8.11
CA GLU A 417 25.66 27.40 9.21
C GLU A 417 25.24 28.82 9.66
N LYS A 418 23.98 29.20 9.39
CA LYS A 418 23.44 30.53 9.74
C LYS A 418 22.60 30.48 11.00
N GLU A 419 23.09 31.10 12.07
CA GLU A 419 22.33 31.27 13.33
C GLU A 419 20.95 31.93 13.12
N SER A 420 20.79 32.80 12.11
CA SER A 420 19.48 33.37 11.76
C SER A 420 18.46 32.33 11.28
N GLU A 421 18.89 31.22 10.68
CA GLU A 421 17.99 30.11 10.32
C GLU A 421 17.61 29.33 11.58
N CYS A 422 18.57 29.04 12.47
CA CYS A 422 18.29 28.41 13.76
C CYS A 422 17.24 29.17 14.60
N GLU A 423 17.34 30.49 14.67
CA GLU A 423 16.38 31.34 15.40
C GLU A 423 15.00 31.43 14.73
N LEU A 424 14.88 31.11 13.43
CA LEU A 424 13.60 31.10 12.69
C LEU A 424 12.93 29.72 12.68
N MET A 425 13.67 28.65 12.40
CA MET A 425 13.14 27.31 12.07
C MET A 425 13.72 26.18 12.93
N GLY A 426 14.56 26.50 13.92
CA GLY A 426 15.19 25.52 14.81
C GLY A 426 16.51 24.98 14.28
N ARG A 427 17.18 24.21 15.14
CA ARG A 427 18.54 23.69 14.92
C ARG A 427 18.49 22.23 14.46
N LEU A 428 19.48 21.83 13.66
CA LEU A 428 19.65 20.45 13.20
C LEU A 428 20.65 19.73 14.11
N TYR A 429 20.31 18.52 14.55
CA TYR A 429 21.13 17.70 15.44
C TYR A 429 21.42 16.35 14.79
N SER A 430 22.59 15.77 15.03
CA SER A 430 22.83 14.35 14.77
C SER A 430 21.94 13.47 15.68
N ARG A 431 21.80 12.18 15.34
CA ARG A 431 21.01 11.25 16.16
C ARG A 431 21.53 11.08 17.58
N ASP A 432 22.84 11.01 17.80
CA ASP A 432 23.43 10.89 19.14
C ASP A 432 23.35 12.19 19.95
N ALA A 433 23.40 13.36 19.31
CA ALA A 433 23.08 14.62 19.97
C ALA A 433 21.58 14.68 20.35
N ALA A 434 20.68 14.35 19.43
CA ALA A 434 19.23 14.37 19.67
C ALA A 434 18.82 13.42 20.80
N MET A 435 19.34 12.19 20.81
CA MET A 435 19.08 11.20 21.87
C MET A 435 19.99 11.38 23.10
N ASN A 436 20.91 12.37 23.08
CA ASN A 436 21.90 12.66 24.11
C ASN A 436 22.68 11.41 24.59
N SER A 437 23.07 10.54 23.65
CA SER A 437 23.87 9.35 23.95
C SER A 437 24.73 8.90 22.76
N SER A 438 26.03 8.74 23.00
CA SER A 438 27.00 8.21 22.03
C SER A 438 26.79 6.74 21.66
N SER A 439 25.89 6.01 22.36
CA SER A 439 25.42 4.69 21.90
C SER A 439 24.57 4.78 20.65
N CYS A 440 23.92 5.93 20.40
CA CYS A 440 22.97 6.16 19.31
C CYS A 440 23.61 6.78 18.05
N ALA A 441 24.94 6.90 18.04
CA ALA A 441 25.71 7.46 16.92
C ALA A 441 25.43 6.70 15.61
N PHE A 442 25.68 7.36 14.47
CA PHE A 442 25.40 6.80 13.16
C PHE A 442 26.02 5.40 12.98
N GLY A 443 25.23 4.46 12.45
CA GLY A 443 25.60 3.05 12.28
C GLY A 443 25.54 2.18 13.55
N ARG A 444 25.10 2.70 14.70
CA ARG A 444 24.95 1.93 15.95
C ARG A 444 23.49 1.72 16.37
N SER A 445 23.21 0.56 16.95
CA SER A 445 21.95 0.25 17.62
C SER A 445 21.75 1.16 18.84
N CYS A 446 20.69 1.98 18.81
CA CYS A 446 20.35 2.87 19.91
C CYS A 446 19.40 2.15 20.87
N SER A 447 19.93 1.66 21.98
CA SER A 447 19.14 0.97 23.02
C SER A 447 19.16 1.78 24.32
N LEU A 448 18.12 2.58 24.53
CA LEU A 448 17.95 3.43 25.72
C LEU A 448 16.71 3.06 26.56
N GLY A 449 15.99 1.99 26.17
CA GLY A 449 14.76 1.51 26.81
C GLY A 449 13.51 1.80 25.95
N ASP A 450 12.37 1.19 26.29
CA ASP A 450 11.15 1.21 25.46
C ASP A 450 10.21 2.39 25.76
N GLY A 451 10.54 3.24 26.73
CA GLY A 451 9.77 4.43 27.09
C GLY A 451 10.26 5.73 26.43
N PRO A 452 9.57 6.86 26.65
CA PRO A 452 10.04 8.18 26.27
C PRO A 452 11.42 8.48 26.86
N ILE A 453 12.31 9.05 26.04
CA ILE A 453 13.65 9.46 26.47
C ILE A 453 13.80 10.97 26.38
N GLN A 454 14.30 11.58 27.46
CA GLN A 454 14.55 13.03 27.51
C GLN A 454 15.39 13.50 26.30
N GLY A 455 16.46 12.75 25.98
CA GLY A 455 17.39 13.13 24.92
C GLY A 455 17.94 14.54 25.13
N ILE A 456 17.86 15.38 24.09
CA ILE A 456 18.27 16.79 24.13
C ILE A 456 17.19 17.73 24.68
N CYS A 457 15.97 17.25 24.95
CA CYS A 457 14.87 18.06 25.47
C CYS A 457 15.10 18.52 26.92
N PRO A 458 14.49 19.64 27.35
CA PRO A 458 14.61 20.13 28.73
C PRO A 458 13.89 19.20 29.72
N ASP A 459 14.23 19.30 31.01
CA ASP A 459 13.63 18.45 32.06
C ASP A 459 12.09 18.52 32.06
N GLY A 460 11.43 17.37 32.11
CA GLY A 460 9.98 17.25 31.98
C GLY A 460 9.47 17.22 30.52
N TRP A 461 10.37 17.08 29.55
CA TRP A 461 10.09 16.92 28.13
C TRP A 461 11.00 15.85 27.52
N HIS A 462 10.52 15.17 26.48
CA HIS A 462 11.23 14.11 25.78
C HIS A 462 11.24 14.30 24.26
N VAL A 463 12.19 13.61 23.61
CA VAL A 463 12.23 13.48 22.16
C VAL A 463 11.09 12.56 21.74
N LEU A 464 10.32 12.99 20.73
CA LEU A 464 9.22 12.27 20.11
C LEU A 464 9.53 10.76 19.95
N THR A 465 8.75 9.88 20.59
CA THR A 465 8.90 8.43 20.36
C THR A 465 8.33 8.02 19.01
N TYR A 466 8.73 6.84 18.52
CA TYR A 466 8.13 6.24 17.32
C TYR A 466 6.60 6.11 17.45
N SER A 467 6.11 5.69 18.62
CA SER A 467 4.67 5.56 18.89
C SER A 467 3.94 6.90 18.85
N GLU A 468 4.52 7.96 19.39
CA GLU A 468 3.92 9.30 19.38
C GLU A 468 3.97 9.95 17.99
N ALA A 469 5.05 9.71 17.24
CA ALA A 469 5.10 10.07 15.83
C ALA A 469 4.04 9.33 15.02
N LYS A 470 3.82 8.04 15.31
CA LYS A 470 2.79 7.22 14.64
C LYS A 470 1.40 7.71 15.00
N ASN A 471 1.17 8.10 16.26
CA ASN A 471 -0.08 8.71 16.69
C ASN A 471 -0.35 10.07 16.01
N LEU A 472 0.70 10.87 15.74
CA LEU A 472 0.56 12.10 14.97
C LEU A 472 0.25 11.79 13.49
N VAL A 473 0.99 10.89 12.84
CA VAL A 473 0.73 10.42 11.46
C VAL A 473 -0.72 9.93 11.32
N ASN A 474 -1.14 9.03 12.20
CA ASN A 474 -2.49 8.44 12.21
C ASN A 474 -3.60 9.44 12.57
N TYR A 475 -3.28 10.56 13.25
CA TYR A 475 -4.27 11.62 13.50
C TYR A 475 -4.41 12.54 12.28
N VAL A 476 -3.30 12.78 11.59
CA VAL A 476 -3.26 13.72 10.47
C VAL A 476 -3.86 13.11 9.22
N GLU A 477 -3.55 11.86 8.87
CA GLU A 477 -4.02 11.18 7.64
C GLU A 477 -3.87 12.06 6.38
N SER A 478 -4.93 12.79 5.97
CA SER A 478 -4.98 13.71 4.81
C SER A 478 -5.15 15.19 5.17
N ASP A 479 -4.85 15.57 6.42
CA ASP A 479 -4.88 16.94 6.95
C ASP A 479 -3.45 17.52 7.08
N GLU A 480 -2.54 17.14 6.19
CA GLU A 480 -1.12 17.50 6.28
C GLU A 480 -0.88 19.01 6.27
N ASP A 481 -1.75 19.79 5.62
CA ASP A 481 -1.70 21.25 5.63
C ASP A 481 -2.00 21.84 7.02
N LYS A 482 -2.79 21.15 7.86
CA LYS A 482 -3.21 21.61 9.20
C LYS A 482 -2.10 21.49 10.24
N ILE A 483 -1.05 20.71 9.99
CA ILE A 483 0.16 20.69 10.83
C ILE A 483 1.28 21.59 10.32
N ARG A 484 1.34 21.89 9.02
CA ARG A 484 2.36 22.76 8.43
C ARG A 484 2.14 24.21 8.84
N SER A 485 3.23 24.95 9.04
CA SER A 485 3.20 26.40 9.28
C SER A 485 2.71 27.20 8.06
N HIS A 486 2.14 28.38 8.30
CA HIS A 486 1.70 29.30 7.24
C HIS A 486 2.83 29.83 6.35
N TYR A 487 4.05 29.86 6.86
CA TYR A 487 5.25 30.34 6.15
C TYR A 487 6.39 29.34 6.31
N GLY A 488 7.38 29.45 5.41
CA GLY A 488 8.55 28.57 5.39
C GLY A 488 8.42 27.35 4.49
N TRP A 489 7.34 27.26 3.71
CA TRP A 489 7.10 26.22 2.71
C TRP A 489 7.12 26.83 1.30
N GLY A 490 7.34 26.00 0.28
CA GLY A 490 7.19 26.37 -1.12
C GLY A 490 5.76 26.86 -1.44
N ALA A 491 5.60 27.58 -2.55
CA ALA A 491 4.32 28.24 -2.90
C ALA A 491 3.13 27.26 -2.96
N SER A 492 3.36 26.02 -3.36
CA SER A 492 2.35 24.96 -3.47
C SER A 492 2.15 24.12 -2.19
N ALA A 493 2.92 24.37 -1.12
CA ALA A 493 3.02 23.51 0.07
C ALA A 493 2.65 24.22 1.39
N VAL A 494 2.00 25.38 1.31
CA VAL A 494 1.61 26.19 2.48
C VAL A 494 0.69 25.40 3.41
N GLY A 495 0.88 25.55 4.72
CA GLY A 495 -0.02 25.02 5.72
C GLY A 495 -1.10 26.01 6.17
N THR A 496 -2.26 25.49 6.54
CA THR A 496 -3.29 26.20 7.30
C THR A 496 -2.97 26.25 8.80
N ASN A 497 -2.12 25.35 9.30
CA ASN A 497 -1.70 25.29 10.71
C ASN A 497 -2.89 25.29 11.69
N ASP A 498 -4.02 24.70 11.32
CA ASP A 498 -5.25 24.66 12.13
C ASP A 498 -5.08 23.91 13.46
N TYR A 499 -4.08 23.01 13.53
CA TYR A 499 -3.72 22.29 14.77
C TYR A 499 -2.67 23.00 15.62
N GLY A 500 -2.06 24.08 15.11
CA GLY A 500 -1.04 24.86 15.81
C GLY A 500 0.33 24.19 15.96
N LEU A 501 0.50 22.96 15.44
CA LEU A 501 1.79 22.27 15.53
C LEU A 501 2.89 22.98 14.76
N SER A 502 2.59 23.83 13.76
CA SER A 502 3.54 24.71 13.07
C SER A 502 4.84 24.00 12.62
N PHE A 503 4.70 22.87 11.94
CA PHE A 503 5.83 22.20 11.28
C PHE A 503 6.35 23.08 10.14
N VAL A 504 7.63 23.44 10.19
CA VAL A 504 8.29 24.34 9.24
C VAL A 504 9.32 23.56 8.43
N ALA A 505 9.32 23.71 7.11
CA ALA A 505 10.24 23.00 6.21
C ALA A 505 11.69 23.50 6.34
N THR A 506 12.32 23.10 7.45
CA THR A 506 13.69 23.44 7.84
C THR A 506 14.70 22.84 6.87
N GLY A 507 14.32 21.76 6.17
CA GLY A 507 15.27 20.92 5.45
C GLY A 507 16.13 20.08 6.39
N SER A 508 17.21 19.55 5.86
CA SER A 508 18.14 18.65 6.53
C SER A 508 19.60 19.04 6.29
N TRP A 509 20.52 18.45 7.05
CA TRP A 509 21.93 18.34 6.67
C TRP A 509 22.26 16.86 6.47
N GLU A 510 22.91 16.53 5.37
CA GLU A 510 23.08 15.16 4.90
C GLU A 510 24.47 14.99 4.28
N ALA A 511 25.33 14.21 4.95
CA ALA A 511 26.69 13.91 4.49
C ALA A 511 27.51 15.14 4.00
N GLY A 512 27.38 16.28 4.69
CA GLY A 512 28.09 17.53 4.35
C GLY A 512 27.31 18.57 3.55
N ASN A 513 26.10 18.24 3.06
CA ASN A 513 25.29 19.15 2.26
C ASN A 513 24.00 19.54 2.99
N TYR A 514 23.42 20.69 2.65
CA TYR A 514 22.12 21.14 3.16
C TYR A 514 21.08 20.99 2.06
N ASP A 515 19.93 20.40 2.37
CA ASP A 515 18.92 20.02 1.38
C ASP A 515 17.48 20.30 1.86
N SER A 516 16.53 20.34 0.93
CA SER A 516 15.08 20.26 1.15
C SER A 516 14.43 21.37 2.00
N ARG A 517 15.12 22.48 2.29
CA ARG A 517 14.52 23.67 2.95
C ARG A 517 13.43 24.28 2.06
N GLY A 518 12.24 24.44 2.64
CA GLY A 518 11.02 24.83 1.92
C GLY A 518 10.21 23.66 1.35
N GLY A 519 10.82 22.49 1.18
CA GLY A 519 10.18 21.27 0.68
C GLY A 519 9.70 20.36 1.80
N PHE A 520 10.58 20.03 2.75
CA PHE A 520 10.33 19.02 3.78
C PHE A 520 10.65 19.52 5.19
N SER A 521 9.81 19.13 6.16
CA SER A 521 10.11 19.23 7.59
C SER A 521 10.45 17.84 8.12
N TYR A 522 11.52 17.76 8.89
CA TYR A 522 11.96 16.55 9.56
C TYR A 522 11.82 16.73 11.07
N THR A 523 11.69 15.64 11.82
CA THR A 523 11.80 15.65 13.29
C THR A 523 12.30 14.28 13.75
N TRP A 524 13.34 14.25 14.57
CA TRP A 524 13.86 13.00 15.12
C TRP A 524 12.81 12.19 15.87
N THR A 525 12.76 10.88 15.63
CA THR A 525 11.94 9.95 16.41
C THR A 525 12.79 8.87 17.06
N TYR A 526 12.51 8.56 18.32
CA TYR A 526 13.22 7.51 19.04
C TYR A 526 12.53 6.15 18.87
N TYR A 527 13.30 5.15 18.42
CA TYR A 527 12.87 3.75 18.37
C TYR A 527 13.98 2.85 18.95
N ASN A 528 13.65 2.13 20.02
CA ASN A 528 14.57 1.31 20.80
C ASN A 528 15.12 0.12 19.99
N GLY A 529 16.43 -0.15 20.09
CA GLY A 529 17.08 -1.34 19.56
C GLY A 529 17.64 -1.21 18.13
N TYR A 530 17.16 -0.27 17.31
CA TYR A 530 17.51 -0.21 15.90
C TYR A 530 18.77 0.60 15.61
N SER A 531 19.48 0.23 14.54
CA SER A 531 20.61 1.00 13.98
C SER A 531 20.17 2.15 13.06
N ASN A 532 18.96 2.08 12.52
CA ASN A 532 18.44 3.08 11.59
C ASN A 532 18.09 4.39 12.32
N GLN A 533 18.22 5.48 11.58
CA GLN A 533 17.88 6.84 11.99
C GLN A 533 16.41 7.07 11.67
N TYR A 534 15.51 6.91 12.65
CA TYR A 534 14.08 7.13 12.48
C TYR A 534 13.71 8.60 12.66
N TYR A 535 12.78 9.09 11.84
CA TYR A 535 12.30 10.47 11.86
C TYR A 535 10.87 10.57 11.32
N LEU A 536 10.13 11.53 11.85
CA LEU A 536 8.90 12.03 11.26
C LEU A 536 9.25 12.93 10.07
N LEU A 537 8.56 12.74 8.96
CA LEU A 537 8.73 13.45 7.70
C LEU A 537 7.39 14.09 7.33
N VAL A 538 7.38 15.42 7.15
CA VAL A 538 6.22 16.17 6.67
C VAL A 538 6.58 16.78 5.32
N LYS A 539 5.77 16.49 4.30
CA LYS A 539 5.86 17.02 2.94
C LYS A 539 4.58 17.80 2.58
N TYR A 540 4.41 18.15 1.31
CA TYR A 540 3.23 18.89 0.83
C TYR A 540 1.93 18.05 0.80
N ASN A 541 2.06 16.71 0.71
CA ASN A 541 0.97 15.73 0.55
C ASN A 541 1.16 14.45 1.40
N ASP A 542 2.06 14.47 2.38
CA ASP A 542 2.46 13.27 3.14
C ASP A 542 2.94 13.66 4.54
N VAL A 543 2.56 12.85 5.53
CA VAL A 543 3.09 12.87 6.89
C VAL A 543 3.37 11.42 7.27
N SER A 544 4.64 11.04 7.30
CA SER A 544 5.06 9.66 7.44
C SER A 544 6.23 9.50 8.42
N ILE A 545 6.42 8.30 8.98
CA ILE A 545 7.68 7.95 9.65
C ILE A 545 8.58 7.29 8.62
N SER A 546 9.79 7.79 8.48
CA SER A 546 10.83 7.23 7.62
C SER A 546 12.04 6.80 8.46
N SER A 547 12.92 6.00 7.87
CA SER A 547 14.19 5.62 8.49
C SER A 547 15.35 5.69 7.51
N TYR A 548 16.51 6.15 7.97
CA TYR A 548 17.72 6.31 7.15
C TYR A 548 18.90 5.51 7.72
N SER A 549 19.60 4.75 6.86
CA SER A 549 20.72 3.89 7.29
C SER A 549 22.03 4.11 6.52
N SER A 550 21.99 4.74 5.34
CA SER A 550 23.13 4.77 4.41
C SER A 550 24.10 5.94 4.62
N LYS A 551 23.67 7.06 5.20
CA LYS A 551 24.51 8.21 5.52
C LYS A 551 24.10 8.89 6.82
N GLU A 552 25.02 9.63 7.42
CA GLU A 552 24.75 10.48 8.57
C GLU A 552 23.89 11.68 8.15
N VAL A 553 22.80 11.92 8.90
CA VAL A 553 21.82 12.98 8.65
C VAL A 553 21.54 13.73 9.94
N TYR A 554 21.32 15.05 9.85
CA TYR A 554 20.96 15.88 10.99
C TYR A 554 19.58 16.50 10.74
N PHE A 555 18.67 16.28 11.69
CA PHE A 555 17.28 16.75 11.64
C PHE A 555 16.94 17.60 12.88
N PRO A 556 15.86 18.40 12.84
CA PRO A 556 15.36 19.10 14.02
C PRO A 556 14.87 18.14 15.11
N VAL A 557 14.82 18.64 16.34
CA VAL A 557 14.11 18.01 17.47
C VAL A 557 12.90 18.86 17.83
N ARG A 558 11.80 18.21 18.16
CA ARG A 558 10.59 18.82 18.69
C ARG A 558 10.16 18.00 19.89
N CYS A 559 10.02 18.65 21.04
CA CYS A 559 9.81 17.94 22.30
C CYS A 559 8.32 17.84 22.64
N ILE A 560 7.94 16.73 23.26
CA ILE A 560 6.65 16.53 23.92
C ILE A 560 6.86 16.58 25.43
N LYS A 561 5.88 17.09 26.17
CA LYS A 561 5.93 17.19 27.63
C LYS A 561 5.55 15.86 28.28
N ASP A 562 6.26 15.51 29.35
CA ASP A 562 5.98 14.31 30.12
C ASP A 562 4.58 14.35 30.77
N GLY A 563 3.89 13.22 30.72
CA GLY A 563 2.60 13.04 31.41
C GLY A 563 2.74 13.12 32.95
N PRO A 564 1.67 13.41 33.68
CA PRO A 564 1.71 13.49 35.13
C PRO A 564 2.04 12.13 35.75
N VAL A 565 3.23 12.01 36.33
CA VAL A 565 3.73 10.79 37.00
C VAL A 565 2.84 10.42 38.18
N SER A 566 1.91 9.49 37.98
CA SER A 566 0.94 9.06 38.98
C SER A 566 1.51 7.96 39.88
N SER A 567 2.15 8.39 40.98
CA SER A 567 2.46 7.50 42.10
C SER A 567 1.19 6.85 42.66
N SER A 568 1.23 5.55 42.91
CA SER A 568 0.09 4.68 43.19
C SER A 568 -0.61 4.93 44.54
N SER A 569 -1.95 5.01 44.53
CA SER A 569 -2.80 4.59 45.66
C SER A 569 -4.27 4.39 45.23
N VAL A 570 -4.85 3.25 45.61
CA VAL A 570 -6.23 2.83 45.27
C VAL A 570 -7.27 3.47 46.21
N SER A 571 -8.43 3.92 45.69
CA SER A 571 -9.77 3.74 46.29
C SER A 571 -10.90 4.30 45.41
N SER A 572 -12.08 3.65 45.44
CA SER A 572 -13.17 3.76 44.47
C SER A 572 -14.50 4.32 45.03
N SER A 573 -15.23 5.10 44.20
CA SER A 573 -16.72 5.24 44.12
C SER A 573 -17.05 6.47 43.26
N SER A 574 -17.59 6.37 42.03
CA SER A 574 -19.03 6.23 41.67
C SER A 574 -19.92 7.40 42.16
N VAL A 575 -20.86 8.00 41.40
CA VAL A 575 -21.66 7.54 40.24
C VAL A 575 -22.07 8.71 39.31
N SER A 576 -22.39 8.43 38.03
CA SER A 576 -23.36 9.12 37.13
C SER A 576 -23.19 10.63 36.82
N SER A 577 -22.86 11.11 35.61
CA SER A 577 -23.40 10.89 34.24
C SER A 577 -24.40 11.96 33.78
N SER A 578 -24.03 12.75 32.78
CA SER A 578 -24.97 13.37 31.82
C SER A 578 -24.26 13.56 30.47
N SER A 579 -24.81 12.93 29.45
CA SER A 579 -24.31 12.81 28.08
C SER A 579 -24.33 14.12 27.27
N VAL A 580 -23.35 14.27 26.37
CA VAL A 580 -23.54 14.93 25.06
C VAL A 580 -22.86 14.07 23.99
N SER A 581 -23.46 13.98 22.81
CA SER A 581 -23.17 12.97 21.77
C SER A 581 -22.65 13.59 20.46
N SER A 582 -21.60 12.98 19.88
CA SER A 582 -21.13 13.16 18.49
C SER A 582 -20.09 12.06 18.21
N SER A 583 -20.43 10.96 17.53
CA SER A 583 -20.56 10.78 16.07
C SER A 583 -19.23 10.50 15.35
N SER A 584 -18.77 9.26 15.51
CA SER A 584 -17.82 8.50 14.69
C SER A 584 -18.39 8.16 13.29
N ARG A 585 -17.67 7.65 12.27
CA ARG A 585 -16.25 7.23 12.07
C ARG A 585 -15.99 7.11 10.54
N ALA A 586 -14.72 6.89 10.17
CA ALA A 586 -14.20 5.98 9.13
C ALA A 586 -12.71 6.37 8.93
N LYS A 587 -11.66 5.66 9.40
CA LYS A 587 -11.36 4.21 9.40
C LYS A 587 -11.52 3.57 8.02
N GLN A 588 -10.73 2.52 7.75
CA GLN A 588 -11.14 1.44 6.84
C GLN A 588 -12.59 1.07 7.22
N ALA A 589 -13.54 1.40 6.34
CA ALA A 589 -14.84 1.93 6.74
C ALA A 589 -15.55 1.06 7.78
N ASP A 590 -15.73 1.62 8.99
CA ASP A 590 -16.38 1.01 10.16
C ASP A 590 -16.30 -0.52 10.21
N ALA A 591 -15.08 -1.03 10.40
CA ALA A 591 -14.88 -2.37 10.94
C ALA A 591 -15.47 -2.44 12.36
N GLU A 592 -16.79 -2.66 12.43
CA GLU A 592 -17.48 -3.11 13.64
C GLU A 592 -17.20 -4.61 13.85
N PRO A 593 -17.15 -5.07 15.11
CA PRO A 593 -16.90 -6.47 15.39
C PRO A 593 -18.08 -7.34 14.94
N TYR A 594 -17.79 -8.50 14.38
CA TYR A 594 -18.78 -9.53 14.07
C TYR A 594 -19.25 -10.32 15.32
N LEU A 595 -18.80 -9.92 16.51
CA LEU A 595 -19.31 -10.33 17.82
C LEU A 595 -19.81 -9.09 18.58
N GLU A 596 -21.04 -9.13 19.05
CA GLU A 596 -21.63 -8.02 19.83
C GLU A 596 -21.15 -8.03 21.29
N ALA A 597 -20.83 -9.21 21.84
CA ALA A 597 -20.36 -9.36 23.20
C ALA A 597 -19.46 -10.59 23.37
N ALA A 598 -18.52 -10.50 24.32
CA ALA A 598 -17.69 -11.62 24.72
C ALA A 598 -18.56 -12.74 25.31
N GLY A 599 -18.42 -13.93 24.76
CA GLY A 599 -19.15 -15.13 25.14
C GLY A 599 -20.31 -15.51 24.22
N GLU A 600 -20.65 -14.67 23.23
CA GLU A 600 -21.58 -15.07 22.16
C GLU A 600 -21.00 -16.16 21.24
N GLN A 601 -19.68 -16.34 21.22
CA GLN A 601 -19.01 -17.33 20.39
C GLN A 601 -19.24 -18.79 20.84
N PHE A 602 -19.66 -19.00 22.10
CA PHE A 602 -19.74 -20.34 22.69
C PHE A 602 -20.99 -21.11 22.27
N ASN A 603 -20.79 -22.36 21.84
CA ASN A 603 -21.88 -23.30 21.59
C ASN A 603 -22.71 -23.60 22.87
N PRO A 604 -24.01 -23.27 22.93
CA PRO A 604 -24.83 -23.48 24.13
C PRO A 604 -25.08 -24.95 24.48
N ASP A 605 -24.86 -25.88 23.54
CA ASP A 605 -25.02 -27.33 23.75
C ASP A 605 -23.77 -27.99 24.37
N ILE A 606 -22.68 -27.24 24.56
CA ILE A 606 -21.41 -27.72 25.14
C ILE A 606 -21.29 -27.31 26.61
N GLU A 607 -20.97 -28.27 27.49
CA GLU A 607 -20.61 -27.99 28.88
C GLU A 607 -19.12 -27.61 28.98
N TYR A 608 -18.85 -26.31 29.17
CA TYR A 608 -17.51 -25.77 29.33
C TYR A 608 -17.03 -25.83 30.78
N GLY A 609 -15.78 -26.23 30.96
CA GLY A 609 -15.02 -25.90 32.17
C GLY A 609 -14.56 -24.45 32.17
N THR A 610 -13.85 -24.03 33.21
CA THR A 610 -13.19 -22.72 33.29
C THR A 610 -11.80 -22.83 33.92
N MET A 611 -10.97 -21.82 33.65
CA MET A 611 -9.73 -21.56 34.36
C MET A 611 -9.58 -20.05 34.58
N THR A 612 -8.99 -19.64 35.70
CA THR A 612 -8.68 -18.22 35.98
C THR A 612 -7.17 -18.06 35.89
N ASP A 613 -6.72 -17.12 35.07
CA ASP A 613 -5.31 -16.80 34.90
C ASP A 613 -4.86 -15.98 36.12
N PRO A 614 -3.90 -16.47 36.94
CA PRO A 614 -3.49 -15.79 38.16
C PRO A 614 -2.68 -14.51 37.92
N ARG A 615 -2.40 -14.15 36.66
CA ARG A 615 -1.57 -13.00 36.28
C ARG A 615 -2.40 -11.73 36.04
N ASP A 616 -3.67 -11.87 35.68
CA ASP A 616 -4.61 -10.78 35.37
C ASP A 616 -6.03 -10.99 35.94
N ASP A 617 -6.25 -12.06 36.71
CA ASP A 617 -7.55 -12.53 37.23
C ASP A 617 -8.61 -12.85 36.14
N LYS A 618 -8.21 -12.93 34.86
CA LYS A 618 -9.14 -13.20 33.75
C LYS A 618 -9.55 -14.66 33.71
N THR A 619 -10.85 -14.91 33.58
CA THR A 619 -11.42 -16.27 33.58
C THR A 619 -11.82 -16.70 32.17
N TYR A 620 -11.16 -17.73 31.67
CA TYR A 620 -11.35 -18.31 30.34
C TYR A 620 -12.16 -19.62 30.44
N LYS A 621 -13.03 -19.87 29.47
CA LYS A 621 -13.67 -21.18 29.28
C LYS A 621 -12.69 -22.20 28.73
N THR A 622 -12.93 -23.46 29.06
CA THR A 622 -12.10 -24.59 28.63
C THR A 622 -12.97 -25.74 28.14
N VAL A 623 -12.50 -26.47 27.14
CA VAL A 623 -13.18 -27.62 26.54
C VAL A 623 -12.21 -28.78 26.37
N LYS A 624 -12.70 -30.01 26.47
CA LYS A 624 -11.89 -31.21 26.19
C LYS A 624 -12.15 -31.71 24.79
N VAL A 625 -11.12 -31.68 23.94
CA VAL A 625 -11.20 -32.08 22.52
C VAL A 625 -10.16 -33.17 22.28
N GLY A 626 -10.63 -34.36 21.90
CA GLY A 626 -9.80 -35.56 21.82
C GLY A 626 -9.17 -35.89 23.18
N SER A 627 -7.83 -35.94 23.24
CA SER A 627 -7.08 -36.19 24.47
C SER A 627 -6.78 -34.94 25.29
N ALA A 628 -6.74 -33.76 24.66
CA ALA A 628 -6.26 -32.52 25.26
C ALA A 628 -7.40 -31.63 25.80
N THR A 629 -7.08 -30.75 26.76
CA THR A 629 -7.99 -29.69 27.21
C THR A 629 -7.47 -28.36 26.65
N TRP A 630 -8.32 -27.64 25.93
CA TRP A 630 -8.00 -26.36 25.30
C TRP A 630 -8.74 -25.23 26.01
N MET A 631 -8.20 -24.01 25.96
CA MET A 631 -9.00 -22.81 26.08
C MET A 631 -10.03 -22.77 24.93
N ALA A 632 -11.27 -22.37 25.21
CA ALA A 632 -12.33 -22.22 24.21
C ALA A 632 -12.39 -20.81 23.60
N GLU A 633 -11.59 -19.87 24.11
CA GLU A 633 -11.45 -18.52 23.58
C GLU A 633 -9.96 -18.15 23.50
N ASN A 634 -9.66 -17.02 22.89
CA ASN A 634 -8.27 -16.59 22.68
C ASN A 634 -7.74 -15.89 23.94
N LEU A 635 -6.45 -16.08 24.23
CA LEU A 635 -5.76 -15.45 25.35
C LEU A 635 -5.77 -13.92 25.18
N ASN A 636 -6.29 -13.21 26.18
CA ASN A 636 -6.34 -11.76 26.24
C ASN A 636 -5.52 -11.29 27.45
N TYR A 637 -4.20 -11.49 27.38
CA TYR A 637 -3.25 -11.13 28.43
C TYR A 637 -2.27 -10.08 27.89
N ALA A 638 -2.39 -8.84 28.38
CA ALA A 638 -1.54 -7.73 27.97
C ALA A 638 -0.11 -7.77 28.56
N GLY A 639 0.11 -8.56 29.61
CA GLY A 639 1.36 -8.55 30.39
C GLY A 639 2.50 -9.29 29.69
N ASN A 640 3.29 -8.59 28.88
CA ASN A 640 4.41 -9.17 28.17
C ASN A 640 5.67 -8.29 28.24
N GLU A 641 6.81 -8.90 28.56
CA GLU A 641 8.13 -8.23 28.60
C GLU A 641 8.95 -8.45 27.31
N ILE A 642 8.52 -9.35 26.41
CA ILE A 642 9.31 -9.79 25.24
C ILE A 642 8.49 -9.71 23.95
N GLY A 643 8.75 -8.72 23.10
CA GLY A 643 8.02 -8.55 21.85
C GLY A 643 6.64 -7.91 22.04
N VAL A 644 5.88 -7.79 20.95
CA VAL A 644 4.65 -6.97 20.90
C VAL A 644 3.39 -7.81 21.14
N SER A 645 2.43 -7.22 21.85
CA SER A 645 1.03 -7.65 21.97
C SER A 645 0.12 -6.44 21.73
N THR A 646 -0.94 -6.57 20.91
CA THR A 646 -1.85 -5.45 20.57
C THR A 646 -3.31 -5.91 20.36
N CYS A 647 -4.25 -4.96 20.29
CA CYS A 647 -5.67 -5.13 20.00
C CYS A 647 -6.00 -4.72 18.55
N PHE A 648 -7.07 -5.26 17.96
CA PHE A 648 -7.48 -4.87 16.61
C PHE A 648 -7.77 -3.37 16.52
N ASN A 649 -7.04 -2.67 15.64
CA ASN A 649 -7.06 -1.20 15.53
C ASN A 649 -6.87 -0.46 16.86
N ASP A 650 -6.06 -1.01 17.77
CA ASP A 650 -5.77 -0.47 19.11
C ASP A 650 -7.05 -0.15 19.94
N ASP A 651 -8.16 -0.87 19.68
CA ASP A 651 -9.47 -0.70 20.30
C ASP A 651 -9.72 -1.89 21.27
N ASP A 652 -9.60 -1.65 22.57
CA ASP A 652 -9.68 -2.67 23.65
C ASP A 652 -10.91 -3.60 23.53
N ARG A 653 -12.02 -3.10 22.96
CA ARG A 653 -13.23 -3.92 22.71
C ARG A 653 -12.91 -5.14 21.86
N PHE A 654 -12.00 -5.03 20.90
CA PHE A 654 -11.60 -6.16 20.06
C PHE A 654 -10.72 -7.15 20.80
N CYS A 655 -9.88 -6.71 21.75
CA CYS A 655 -9.20 -7.64 22.65
C CYS A 655 -10.19 -8.44 23.50
N GLU A 656 -11.23 -7.80 24.03
CA GLU A 656 -12.30 -8.49 24.77
C GLU A 656 -13.10 -9.48 23.92
N LEU A 657 -13.24 -9.24 22.61
CA LEU A 657 -14.02 -10.09 21.70
C LEU A 657 -13.20 -11.18 20.99
N TYR A 658 -11.94 -10.91 20.66
CA TYR A 658 -11.09 -11.74 19.79
C TYR A 658 -9.75 -12.16 20.41
N GLY A 659 -9.41 -11.64 21.59
CA GLY A 659 -8.09 -11.81 22.21
C GLY A 659 -7.04 -10.82 21.68
N HIS A 660 -5.88 -10.82 22.31
CA HIS A 660 -4.71 -10.04 21.86
C HIS A 660 -4.05 -10.71 20.64
N PHE A 661 -3.44 -9.89 19.78
CA PHE A 661 -2.56 -10.33 18.71
C PHE A 661 -1.11 -10.23 19.18
N TYR A 662 -0.42 -11.37 19.25
CA TYR A 662 0.94 -11.46 19.74
C TYR A 662 1.90 -11.63 18.57
N SER A 663 3.02 -10.92 18.58
CA SER A 663 4.19 -11.26 17.75
C SER A 663 4.72 -12.67 18.10
N ARG A 664 5.52 -13.29 17.22
CA ARG A 664 6.04 -14.65 17.44
C ARG A 664 6.93 -14.76 18.69
N SER A 665 7.75 -13.74 18.96
CA SER A 665 8.59 -13.67 20.17
C SER A 665 7.76 -13.51 21.44
N ALA A 666 6.66 -12.77 21.38
CA ALA A 666 5.70 -12.63 22.47
C ALA A 666 4.97 -13.95 22.76
N ALA A 667 4.38 -14.58 21.73
CA ALA A 667 3.66 -15.84 21.90
C ALA A 667 4.54 -16.94 22.49
N MET A 668 5.79 -17.03 22.04
CA MET A 668 6.78 -18.00 22.54
C MET A 668 7.53 -17.54 23.81
N ASN A 669 7.26 -16.32 24.29
CA ASN A 669 7.94 -15.66 25.41
C ASN A 669 9.47 -15.79 25.35
N SER A 670 10.05 -15.56 24.16
CA SER A 670 11.49 -15.63 23.92
C SER A 670 11.92 -14.75 22.75
N SER A 671 12.93 -13.90 22.98
CA SER A 671 13.53 -13.06 21.94
C SER A 671 14.28 -13.87 20.88
N SER A 672 14.67 -15.13 21.15
CA SER A 672 15.22 -16.04 20.14
C SER A 672 14.19 -16.42 19.06
N CYS A 673 12.91 -16.27 19.35
CA CYS A 673 11.80 -16.58 18.45
C CYS A 673 11.27 -15.35 17.70
N ALA A 674 12.06 -14.28 17.63
CA ALA A 674 11.80 -13.13 16.77
C ALA A 674 11.58 -13.54 15.30
N TYR A 675 10.97 -12.64 14.54
CA TYR A 675 10.74 -12.84 13.12
C TYR A 675 12.04 -13.09 12.34
N LYS A 676 11.95 -13.92 11.29
CA LYS A 676 13.07 -14.47 10.50
C LYS A 676 14.20 -15.16 11.31
N SER A 677 14.01 -15.40 12.61
CA SER A 677 14.95 -16.10 13.50
C SER A 677 14.58 -17.56 13.72
N SER A 678 15.59 -18.41 13.96
CA SER A 678 15.39 -19.82 14.32
C SER A 678 14.84 -19.94 15.74
N CYS A 679 13.56 -20.29 15.87
CA CYS A 679 12.93 -20.57 17.14
C CYS A 679 13.06 -22.06 17.45
N ASP A 680 14.09 -22.44 18.19
CA ASP A 680 14.22 -23.77 18.79
C ASP A 680 14.32 -23.60 20.32
N LEU A 681 13.21 -23.89 20.99
CA LEU A 681 13.08 -23.91 22.45
C LEU A 681 13.15 -25.34 23.01
N GLY A 682 13.57 -26.30 22.18
CA GLY A 682 13.62 -27.72 22.49
C GLY A 682 12.33 -28.47 22.16
N THR A 683 12.29 -29.73 22.58
CA THR A 683 11.18 -30.67 22.32
C THR A 683 10.28 -30.81 23.54
N GLY A 684 8.99 -30.53 23.39
CA GLY A 684 7.99 -30.70 24.45
C GLY A 684 6.88 -29.66 24.33
N HIS A 685 6.09 -29.54 25.40
CA HIS A 685 5.15 -28.43 25.57
C HIS A 685 5.93 -27.16 25.91
N ILE A 686 5.68 -26.07 25.18
CA ILE A 686 6.31 -24.78 25.43
C ILE A 686 5.26 -23.85 26.03
N GLN A 687 5.45 -23.48 27.30
CA GLN A 687 4.54 -22.56 28.00
C GLN A 687 4.31 -21.26 27.20
N GLY A 688 5.39 -20.63 26.74
CA GLY A 688 5.31 -19.36 26.04
C GLY A 688 4.61 -18.29 26.89
N ILE A 689 3.65 -17.59 26.31
CA ILE A 689 2.82 -16.60 27.02
C ILE A 689 1.62 -17.20 27.78
N CYS A 690 1.41 -18.52 27.72
CA CYS A 690 0.34 -19.18 28.46
C CYS A 690 0.58 -19.20 29.99
N PRO A 691 -0.49 -19.26 30.80
CA PRO A 691 -0.35 -19.35 32.25
C PRO A 691 0.24 -20.69 32.69
N ASP A 692 0.76 -20.75 33.91
CA ASP A 692 1.41 -21.96 34.45
C ASP A 692 0.50 -23.21 34.35
N GLY A 693 1.04 -24.31 33.82
CA GLY A 693 0.30 -25.55 33.54
C GLY A 693 -0.46 -25.54 32.20
N TRP A 694 -0.18 -24.55 31.34
CA TRP A 694 -0.68 -24.45 29.98
C TRP A 694 0.43 -24.07 29.00
N HIS A 695 0.29 -24.47 27.74
CA HIS A 695 1.27 -24.28 26.67
C HIS A 695 0.69 -23.79 25.36
N ILE A 696 1.56 -23.21 24.52
CA ILE A 696 1.27 -22.90 23.12
C ILE A 696 1.11 -24.25 22.37
N PRO A 697 0.04 -24.44 21.57
CA PRO A 697 -0.21 -25.70 20.89
C PRO A 697 1.02 -26.18 20.11
N THR A 698 1.45 -27.42 20.32
CA THR A 698 2.50 -28.00 19.49
C THR A 698 1.97 -28.26 18.08
N ASN A 699 2.87 -28.28 17.09
CA ASN A 699 2.53 -28.65 15.71
C ASN A 699 1.74 -29.98 15.61
N LYS A 700 2.05 -30.93 16.49
CA LYS A 700 1.31 -32.19 16.58
C LYS A 700 -0.14 -32.01 17.08
N GLU A 701 -0.36 -31.24 18.13
CA GLU A 701 -1.71 -31.02 18.68
C GLU A 701 -2.58 -30.21 17.72
N ALA A 702 -1.98 -29.23 17.04
CA ALA A 702 -2.62 -28.48 15.97
C ALA A 702 -3.05 -29.39 14.80
N GLN A 703 -2.17 -30.30 14.37
CA GLN A 703 -2.48 -31.29 13.33
C GLN A 703 -3.53 -32.31 13.79
N ASP A 704 -3.44 -32.83 15.01
CA ASP A 704 -4.43 -33.75 15.57
C ASP A 704 -5.82 -33.09 15.65
N LEU A 705 -5.87 -31.78 15.95
CA LEU A 705 -7.11 -30.99 15.96
C LEU A 705 -7.69 -30.78 14.56
N VAL A 706 -6.89 -30.35 13.59
CA VAL A 706 -7.30 -30.20 12.18
C VAL A 706 -7.79 -31.53 11.60
N ASN A 707 -7.07 -32.63 11.88
CA ASN A 707 -7.45 -33.96 11.44
C ASN A 707 -8.74 -34.46 12.09
N LEU A 708 -9.01 -34.09 13.35
CA LEU A 708 -10.28 -34.41 14.02
C LEU A 708 -11.47 -33.75 13.30
N ALA A 709 -11.30 -32.52 12.81
CA ALA A 709 -12.27 -31.82 11.96
C ALA A 709 -12.22 -32.26 10.47
N SER A 710 -11.38 -33.24 10.12
CA SER A 710 -11.14 -33.70 8.73
C SER A 710 -10.72 -32.58 7.76
N GLY A 711 -10.01 -31.56 8.24
CA GLY A 711 -9.63 -30.38 7.45
C GLY A 711 -10.77 -29.38 7.21
N HIS A 712 -11.95 -29.56 7.81
CA HIS A 712 -13.07 -28.65 7.66
C HIS A 712 -13.13 -27.60 8.77
N ALA A 713 -13.48 -26.37 8.41
CA ALA A 713 -13.59 -25.25 9.34
C ALA A 713 -14.84 -25.32 10.22
N LEU A 714 -16.00 -25.67 9.64
CA LEU A 714 -17.30 -25.57 10.31
C LEU A 714 -17.38 -26.26 11.69
N PRO A 715 -16.80 -27.46 11.92
CA PRO A 715 -16.80 -28.10 13.24
C PRO A 715 -15.98 -27.38 14.33
N LEU A 716 -15.07 -26.48 13.94
CA LEU A 716 -14.19 -25.70 14.82
C LEU A 716 -14.66 -24.24 15.00
N MET A 717 -15.26 -23.69 13.95
CA MET A 717 -15.82 -22.34 13.92
C MET A 717 -17.00 -22.20 14.89
N SER A 718 -17.04 -21.07 15.59
CA SER A 718 -18.25 -20.54 16.22
C SER A 718 -19.35 -20.25 15.19
N ALA A 719 -20.61 -20.31 15.61
CA ALA A 719 -21.75 -19.83 14.85
C ALA A 719 -21.79 -18.30 14.66
N LYS A 720 -20.98 -17.55 15.42
CA LYS A 720 -20.90 -16.07 15.41
C LYS A 720 -19.44 -15.60 15.29
N GLY A 721 -19.22 -14.31 15.04
CA GLY A 721 -17.87 -13.75 14.90
C GLY A 721 -17.26 -13.88 13.51
N TRP A 722 -18.11 -14.03 12.48
CA TRP A 722 -17.73 -14.15 11.08
C TRP A 722 -18.51 -13.16 10.21
N LYS A 723 -17.92 -12.76 9.09
CA LYS A 723 -18.48 -11.78 8.15
C LYS A 723 -19.74 -12.31 7.46
N THR A 724 -20.71 -11.43 7.24
CA THR A 724 -21.98 -11.76 6.57
C THR A 724 -21.75 -12.46 5.23
N GLY A 725 -22.30 -13.67 5.09
CA GLY A 725 -22.14 -14.52 3.91
C GLY A 725 -21.24 -15.74 4.14
N ILE A 726 -20.47 -15.77 5.22
CA ILE A 726 -19.80 -16.99 5.70
C ILE A 726 -20.83 -17.90 6.39
N THR A 727 -20.76 -19.20 6.09
CA THR A 727 -21.63 -20.19 6.71
C THR A 727 -21.34 -20.27 8.21
N PRO A 728 -22.34 -20.13 9.10
CA PRO A 728 -22.14 -20.24 10.54
C PRO A 728 -21.52 -21.59 10.92
N GLY A 729 -20.48 -21.54 11.75
CA GLY A 729 -19.86 -22.74 12.29
C GLY A 729 -20.81 -23.57 13.14
N THR A 730 -20.63 -24.89 13.13
CA THR A 730 -21.39 -25.83 13.97
C THR A 730 -20.78 -26.01 15.35
N ASP A 731 -19.58 -25.46 15.58
CA ASP A 731 -18.78 -25.52 16.82
C ASP A 731 -18.92 -26.86 17.56
N THR A 732 -18.79 -27.95 16.81
CA THR A 732 -19.12 -29.30 17.26
C THR A 732 -18.19 -29.80 18.35
N TYR A 733 -17.00 -29.22 18.44
CA TYR A 733 -16.01 -29.50 19.47
C TYR A 733 -15.95 -28.44 20.59
N GLY A 734 -16.78 -27.38 20.52
CA GLY A 734 -16.80 -26.31 21.53
C GLY A 734 -15.50 -25.52 21.59
N LEU A 735 -14.79 -25.37 20.47
CA LEU A 735 -13.58 -24.57 20.40
C LEU A 735 -13.88 -23.12 20.05
N SER A 736 -15.05 -22.81 19.51
CA SER A 736 -15.52 -21.44 19.31
C SER A 736 -14.48 -20.56 18.61
N PHE A 737 -13.90 -21.05 17.50
CA PHE A 737 -13.03 -20.21 16.66
C PHE A 737 -13.83 -19.06 16.09
N VAL A 738 -13.25 -17.86 16.14
CA VAL A 738 -13.85 -16.62 15.64
C VAL A 738 -12.97 -16.05 14.54
N GLY A 739 -13.57 -15.28 13.63
CA GLY A 739 -12.85 -14.59 12.57
C GLY A 739 -12.05 -13.42 13.12
N SER A 740 -10.94 -13.69 13.79
CA SER A 740 -10.06 -12.68 14.38
C SER A 740 -9.18 -11.95 13.37
N GLY A 741 -8.96 -12.53 12.19
CA GLY A 741 -7.94 -12.08 11.24
C GLY A 741 -6.54 -12.20 11.82
N CYS A 742 -5.66 -11.29 11.39
CA CYS A 742 -4.33 -11.09 11.94
C CYS A 742 -3.87 -9.63 11.71
N TYR A 743 -2.75 -9.28 12.34
CA TYR A 743 -2.02 -8.04 12.11
C TYR A 743 -0.65 -8.39 11.53
N CYS A 744 -0.30 -7.88 10.35
CA CYS A 744 1.07 -8.00 9.85
C CYS A 744 1.73 -6.62 9.88
N SER A 745 3.03 -6.55 10.20
CA SER A 745 3.72 -5.28 10.49
C SER A 745 3.61 -4.25 9.37
N ASP A 746 3.60 -4.74 8.13
CA ASP A 746 3.75 -3.96 6.91
C ASP A 746 2.37 -3.63 6.29
N ASP A 747 1.42 -4.58 6.39
CA ASP A 747 0.06 -4.49 5.81
C ASP A 747 -1.04 -4.11 6.81
N GLY A 748 -0.72 -4.03 8.10
CA GLY A 748 -1.68 -3.72 9.16
C GLY A 748 -2.67 -4.86 9.46
N PHE A 749 -3.87 -4.49 9.89
CA PHE A 749 -4.93 -5.43 10.25
C PHE A 749 -5.73 -5.86 9.01
N HIS A 750 -5.85 -7.17 8.78
CA HIS A 750 -6.63 -7.69 7.65
C HIS A 750 -7.46 -8.94 7.99
N SER A 751 -8.47 -9.19 7.15
CA SER A 751 -9.34 -10.37 7.18
C SER A 751 -10.08 -10.66 8.48
N LEU A 752 -10.39 -9.60 9.26
CA LEU A 752 -11.36 -9.69 10.35
C LEU A 752 -12.69 -10.26 9.83
N GLY A 753 -13.24 -11.22 10.57
CA GLY A 753 -14.46 -11.93 10.21
C GLY A 753 -14.29 -12.99 9.11
N GLU A 754 -13.13 -13.10 8.45
CA GLU A 754 -12.91 -14.01 7.32
C GLU A 754 -11.96 -15.16 7.66
N TYR A 755 -10.86 -14.85 8.37
CA TYR A 755 -9.92 -15.86 8.87
C TYR A 755 -9.90 -15.92 10.39
N GLY A 756 -9.77 -17.12 10.96
CA GLY A 756 -9.28 -17.32 12.32
C GLY A 756 -7.82 -17.79 12.26
N ARG A 757 -6.92 -17.23 13.07
CA ARG A 757 -5.52 -17.69 13.19
C ARG A 757 -5.14 -17.94 14.64
N LEU A 758 -4.25 -18.91 14.88
CA LEU A 758 -3.69 -19.21 16.20
C LEU A 758 -2.23 -19.65 16.11
N TRP A 759 -1.36 -19.10 16.96
CA TRP A 759 0.04 -19.53 17.04
C TRP A 759 0.21 -21.02 17.35
N VAL A 760 1.18 -21.64 16.67
CA VAL A 760 1.60 -23.03 16.85
C VAL A 760 3.11 -23.07 17.06
N TYR A 761 3.57 -23.81 18.06
CA TYR A 761 5.01 -24.04 18.26
C TYR A 761 5.53 -25.18 17.38
N TYR A 762 6.56 -24.86 16.60
CA TYR A 762 7.39 -25.83 15.89
C TYR A 762 8.84 -25.32 15.87
N ALA A 763 9.79 -26.22 16.13
CA ALA A 763 11.22 -25.89 16.17
C ALA A 763 11.75 -25.60 14.75
N SER A 764 11.72 -24.33 14.34
CA SER A 764 12.00 -23.90 12.96
C SER A 764 12.32 -22.40 12.85
N SER A 765 12.91 -21.99 11.72
CA SER A 765 12.98 -20.59 11.28
C SER A 765 11.67 -20.07 10.67
N THR A 766 10.74 -20.96 10.31
CA THR A 766 9.43 -20.59 9.75
C THR A 766 8.39 -20.43 10.86
N GLN A 767 7.43 -19.52 10.65
CA GLN A 767 6.31 -19.28 11.56
C GLN A 767 5.20 -20.29 11.26
N TYR A 768 4.58 -20.86 12.30
CA TYR A 768 3.49 -21.85 12.16
C TYR A 768 2.24 -21.38 12.89
N TYR A 769 1.09 -21.58 12.29
CA TYR A 769 -0.21 -21.30 12.91
C TYR A 769 -1.31 -22.22 12.37
N ILE A 770 -2.36 -22.41 13.16
CA ILE A 770 -3.64 -22.91 12.64
C ILE A 770 -4.27 -21.75 11.86
N VAL A 771 -4.76 -22.01 10.65
CA VAL A 771 -5.62 -21.08 9.90
C VAL A 771 -6.98 -21.73 9.63
N ILE A 772 -8.03 -20.95 9.82
CA ILE A 772 -9.42 -21.31 9.58
C ILE A 772 -9.98 -20.37 8.51
N ARG A 773 -10.23 -20.87 7.31
CA ARG A 773 -10.84 -20.14 6.18
C ARG A 773 -12.35 -20.34 6.18
N GLY A 774 -13.09 -19.36 6.72
CA GLY A 774 -14.54 -19.47 6.89
C GLY A 774 -15.31 -19.54 5.58
N SER A 775 -14.87 -18.80 4.56
CA SER A 775 -15.42 -18.78 3.20
C SER A 775 -15.27 -20.11 2.45
N GLU A 776 -14.19 -20.83 2.71
CA GLU A 776 -13.79 -22.05 1.98
C GLU A 776 -14.13 -23.33 2.75
N ASN A 777 -14.55 -23.21 4.02
CA ASN A 777 -14.73 -24.32 4.95
C ASN A 777 -13.46 -25.18 5.10
N GLU A 778 -12.31 -24.52 5.19
CA GLU A 778 -10.99 -25.17 5.30
C GLU A 778 -10.31 -24.81 6.63
N ALA A 779 -9.73 -25.82 7.28
CA ALA A 779 -8.92 -25.70 8.48
C ALA A 779 -7.61 -26.45 8.26
N GLU A 780 -6.48 -25.79 8.48
CA GLU A 780 -5.16 -26.37 8.27
C GLU A 780 -4.10 -25.79 9.21
N VAL A 781 -2.95 -26.46 9.28
CA VAL A 781 -1.75 -25.91 9.92
C VAL A 781 -0.83 -25.40 8.82
N TRP A 782 -0.63 -24.09 8.79
CA TRP A 782 0.08 -23.39 7.72
C TRP A 782 1.45 -22.91 8.21
N ASP A 783 2.41 -22.84 7.29
CA ASP A 783 3.72 -22.26 7.53
C ASP A 783 4.00 -21.08 6.58
N TYR A 784 4.46 -19.97 7.15
CA TYR A 784 4.63 -18.71 6.42
C TYR A 784 5.76 -17.88 7.02
N ASN A 785 6.52 -17.16 6.19
CA ASN A 785 7.70 -16.40 6.64
C ASN A 785 7.97 -15.09 5.90
N ASP A 786 7.14 -14.72 4.93
CA ASP A 786 7.44 -13.60 4.04
C ASP A 786 7.22 -12.24 4.74
N GLU A 787 6.31 -12.18 5.72
CA GLU A 787 5.94 -11.01 6.54
C GLU A 787 5.94 -11.30 8.06
N GLU A 788 6.14 -10.27 8.90
CA GLU A 788 5.99 -10.39 10.36
C GLU A 788 4.50 -10.27 10.75
N CYS A 789 3.84 -11.41 10.88
CA CYS A 789 2.43 -11.48 11.28
C CYS A 789 2.27 -11.83 12.76
N TYR A 790 1.28 -11.22 13.39
CA TYR A 790 0.93 -11.27 14.79
C TYR A 790 -0.43 -11.96 14.86
N ASN A 791 -0.49 -13.04 15.63
CA ASN A 791 -1.65 -13.92 15.69
C ASN A 791 -2.14 -14.07 17.13
N PRO A 792 -3.43 -14.37 17.35
CA PRO A 792 -3.91 -14.75 18.67
C PRO A 792 -3.24 -16.02 19.20
N VAL A 793 -3.24 -16.16 20.52
CA VAL A 793 -2.82 -17.37 21.24
C VAL A 793 -4.04 -18.05 21.83
N ARG A 794 -4.03 -19.39 21.88
CA ARG A 794 -5.03 -20.18 22.60
C ARG A 794 -4.34 -21.38 23.21
N CYS A 795 -4.35 -21.46 24.53
CA CYS A 795 -3.49 -22.40 25.24
C CYS A 795 -4.10 -23.79 25.36
N VAL A 796 -3.24 -24.79 25.39
CA VAL A 796 -3.55 -26.20 25.70
C VAL A 796 -3.05 -26.50 27.11
N LYS A 797 -3.71 -27.41 27.83
CA LYS A 797 -3.33 -27.80 29.18
C LYS A 797 -2.35 -28.98 29.19
N ASP A 798 -1.37 -28.92 30.09
CA ASP A 798 -0.40 -30.00 30.37
C ASP A 798 -1.02 -31.30 30.95
#